data_AF-A0A7W0LA61-F1
#
_entry.id   AF-A0A7W0LA61-F1
#
_cell.length_a   1.000
_cell.length_b   1.000
_cell.length_c   1.000
_cell.angle_alpha   90.00
_cell.angle_beta   90.00
_cell.angle_gamma   90.00
#
_symmetry.space_group_name_H-M   'P 1'
#
loop_
_entity.id
_entity.type
_entity.pdbx_description
1 polymer ?
#
loop_
_entity_poly.entity_id
_entity_poly.type
_entity_poly.pdbx_seq_one_letter_code
_entity_poly.pdbx_strand_id
1 'polypeptide(L)'
;MTAGTATLGQLTQNGPVRRPGTVADDSILAGRRSLRMGLACGCATLLTSAALLPVFVNVGWLPSVAVMVVVVTATGIGVRALPRLAGLAPLAQLVAGFVLLTLIFSQELAFGVIPTASSTRILWSVLGEGLLDVQAQAAPALLLEGLVALTTLAIGGMAILVEFLVIRLRRAALGGLALLVVYLVPVATLIGSISLISFLGPAVGYLVLLYADGRDGVTRWGRSVTPGGHRSLPGLVTASQVALGAVSLGLVLPLIIPTWPEGLLGQQFGGGSGAGPGTSLSPLARLQGELTLPESRDLLRFETSIDDPFYLRSVALDTYGPDGWSVANLDSQVQVAGDGLLTRLPGPQNLQSFTADITVLEHDDRFLPVFASPQTIEVPGDWRFDENSGTVFSRDDTTAGLEYSIRAQRPDPTTTQLARAPDLDPDNPVQVDFTALPSGLDPAVAALVDSLVAQAGGGGPYERAVAINNYLTDGENGFLYSLTTEPGTSSDDLVNFLNNKRGYCEQYAAAMAVMLRAAGVPARVVLGYTPGTFEDGVWTVTTDDAHAWAEAYISGLGWLPFDPTPIGPGRAVELSYAPRADSIPDEQETSAAPSASPGQLPGGPAAQFDESLSDPNTFNRTAVQEGVNWIPIAVGGGLLLVLAGLITPALIRMRTRLSRSRLVGRSRAAPGAHAAWDELLDTATDLGLTSRQDETPRMLARRLARDAMFDAESAVAVRDIALAEERARYAPESVALARSVDLAPPLRSARRALGRHAGRRQRLRARVLPASTVNRLRPSTRSARRKSRPPSR
;
A
#
# COMPACT_ATOMS: atom_id res chain seq x y z
N MET A 1 -27.07 -56.50 50.28
CA MET A 1 -26.35 -57.75 50.58
C MET A 1 -26.22 -58.56 49.30
N THR A 2 -25.02 -58.60 48.74
CA THR A 2 -24.47 -59.76 48.03
C THR A 2 -23.02 -59.42 47.70
N ALA A 3 -22.13 -60.14 48.36
CA ALA A 3 -20.70 -60.10 48.14
C ALA A 3 -20.34 -61.12 47.05
N GLY A 4 -19.38 -60.77 46.19
CA GLY A 4 -18.83 -61.63 45.14
C GLY A 4 -17.52 -61.08 44.60
N THR A 5 -16.43 -61.61 45.15
CA THR A 5 -15.01 -61.60 44.74
C THR A 5 -14.66 -61.15 43.31
N ALA A 6 -13.72 -60.19 43.19
CA ALA A 6 -13.02 -59.85 41.95
C ALA A 6 -11.50 -60.05 42.10
N THR A 7 -10.95 -60.91 41.24
CA THR A 7 -9.53 -61.19 40.99
C THR A 7 -8.83 -60.02 40.30
N LEU A 8 -7.71 -59.55 40.86
CA LEU A 8 -6.82 -58.54 40.28
C LEU A 8 -5.87 -59.18 39.24
N GLY A 9 -6.13 -58.95 37.95
CA GLY A 9 -5.19 -59.22 36.85
C GLY A 9 -4.30 -58.01 36.58
N GLN A 10 -2.98 -58.19 36.73
CA GLN A 10 -1.97 -57.21 36.34
C GLN A 10 -1.90 -57.07 34.81
N LEU A 11 -2.17 -55.86 34.29
CA LEU A 11 -1.92 -55.48 32.90
C LEU A 11 -0.44 -55.13 32.71
N THR A 12 0.26 -55.96 31.92
CA THR A 12 1.57 -55.70 31.35
C THR A 12 1.47 -54.61 30.25
N GLN A 13 1.72 -53.34 30.60
CA GLN A 13 1.94 -52.29 29.61
C GLN A 13 3.39 -52.34 29.09
N ASN A 14 3.58 -53.06 27.98
CA ASN A 14 4.72 -52.87 27.09
C ASN A 14 4.57 -51.55 26.32
N GLY A 15 5.22 -50.49 26.79
CA GLY A 15 5.42 -49.25 26.03
C GLY A 15 6.68 -49.31 25.16
N PRO A 16 6.70 -48.73 23.94
CA PRO A 16 7.86 -48.81 23.07
C PRO A 16 9.03 -48.02 23.64
N VAL A 17 10.17 -48.69 23.81
CA VAL A 17 11.45 -48.13 24.25
C VAL A 17 11.90 -47.03 23.28
N ARG A 18 11.73 -45.77 23.67
CA ARG A 18 12.36 -44.62 22.98
C ARG A 18 13.86 -44.70 23.20
N ARG A 19 14.63 -44.97 22.13
CA ARG A 19 16.07 -44.71 22.15
C ARG A 19 16.31 -43.23 22.46
N PRO A 20 17.21 -42.87 23.39
CA PRO A 20 17.48 -41.48 23.73
C PRO A 20 18.27 -40.82 22.59
N GLY A 21 17.57 -40.12 21.70
CA GLY A 21 18.18 -39.10 20.84
C GLY A 21 18.73 -37.99 21.73
N THR A 22 19.98 -37.61 21.50
CA THR A 22 20.67 -36.58 22.29
C THR A 22 19.90 -35.25 22.25
N VAL A 23 19.74 -34.57 23.39
CA VAL A 23 19.08 -33.24 23.51
C VAL A 23 19.72 -32.17 22.59
N ALA A 24 20.95 -32.40 22.13
CA ALA A 24 21.61 -31.61 21.11
C ALA A 24 20.83 -31.61 19.78
N ASP A 25 20.28 -32.75 19.34
CA ASP A 25 19.52 -32.88 18.10
C ASP A 25 18.22 -32.07 18.14
N ASP A 26 17.46 -32.12 19.24
CA ASP A 26 16.20 -31.37 19.39
C ASP A 26 16.41 -29.85 19.36
N SER A 27 17.52 -29.37 19.93
CA SER A 27 17.85 -27.93 19.92
C SER A 27 18.28 -27.43 18.54
N ILE A 28 18.97 -28.27 17.76
CA ILE A 28 19.43 -28.00 16.40
C ILE A 28 18.25 -28.07 15.42
N LEU A 29 17.36 -29.05 15.59
CA LEU A 29 16.13 -29.18 14.82
C LEU A 29 15.21 -27.97 15.05
N ALA A 30 15.06 -27.51 16.30
CA ALA A 30 14.28 -26.31 16.61
C ALA A 30 14.87 -25.02 15.99
N GLY A 31 16.20 -24.86 15.97
CA GLY A 31 16.86 -23.73 15.33
C GLY A 31 16.73 -23.75 13.80
N ARG A 32 16.93 -24.91 13.18
CA ARG A 32 16.74 -25.11 11.73
C ARG A 32 15.29 -24.88 11.30
N ARG A 33 14.34 -25.24 12.15
CA ARG A 33 12.92 -24.98 11.93
C ARG A 33 12.60 -23.48 11.93
N SER A 34 13.06 -22.76 12.95
CA SER A 34 12.85 -21.31 13.04
C SER A 34 13.47 -20.56 11.86
N LEU A 35 14.63 -21.01 11.38
CA LEU A 35 15.28 -20.45 10.19
C LEU A 35 14.45 -20.70 8.92
N ARG A 36 14.03 -21.95 8.69
CA ARG A 36 13.26 -22.33 7.49
C ARG A 36 11.89 -21.66 7.43
N MET A 37 11.14 -21.67 8.53
CA MET A 37 9.83 -21.04 8.58
C MET A 37 9.92 -19.52 8.45
N GLY A 38 10.94 -18.89 9.05
CA GLY A 38 11.19 -17.46 8.86
C GLY A 38 11.47 -17.10 7.40
N LEU A 39 12.36 -17.85 6.75
CA LEU A 39 12.65 -17.67 5.32
C LEU A 39 11.41 -17.91 4.45
N ALA A 40 10.60 -18.93 4.75
CA ALA A 40 9.37 -19.21 4.02
C ALA A 40 8.36 -18.06 4.15
N CYS A 41 8.23 -17.45 5.33
CA CYS A 41 7.38 -16.27 5.54
C CYS A 41 7.88 -15.08 4.72
N GLY A 42 9.17 -14.74 4.82
CA GLY A 42 9.76 -13.64 4.06
C GLY A 42 9.63 -13.83 2.53
N CYS A 43 9.91 -15.03 2.03
CA CYS A 43 9.72 -15.36 0.61
C CYS A 43 8.25 -15.25 0.18
N ALA A 44 7.31 -15.72 1.01
CA ALA A 44 5.90 -15.63 0.70
C ALA A 44 5.43 -14.17 0.62
N THR A 45 5.81 -13.33 1.58
CA THR A 45 5.46 -11.91 1.55
C THR A 45 6.04 -11.18 0.33
N LEU A 46 7.31 -11.47 -0.04
CA LEU A 46 7.94 -10.90 -1.25
C LEU A 46 7.25 -11.35 -2.54
N LEU A 47 6.84 -12.62 -2.62
CA LEU A 47 6.12 -13.12 -3.78
C LEU A 47 4.71 -12.52 -3.85
N THR A 48 4.07 -12.32 -2.70
CA THR A 48 2.75 -11.66 -2.63
C THR A 48 2.83 -10.19 -3.01
N SER A 49 3.92 -9.47 -2.72
CA SER A 49 4.03 -8.07 -3.13
C SER A 49 4.02 -7.91 -4.65
N ALA A 50 4.38 -8.94 -5.43
CA ALA A 50 4.23 -8.92 -6.89
C ALA A 50 2.78 -8.70 -7.36
N ALA A 51 1.78 -8.93 -6.50
CA ALA A 51 0.39 -8.55 -6.77
C ALA A 51 0.22 -7.05 -7.04
N LEU A 52 1.07 -6.21 -6.43
CA LEU A 52 1.03 -4.75 -6.57
C LEU A 52 1.73 -4.23 -7.83
N LEU A 53 2.37 -5.09 -8.64
CA LEU A 53 3.04 -4.66 -9.88
C LEU A 53 2.14 -3.81 -10.80
N PRO A 54 0.90 -4.21 -11.12
CA PRO A 54 0.00 -3.40 -11.95
C PRO A 54 -0.57 -2.16 -11.25
N VAL A 55 -0.40 -2.03 -9.93
CA VAL A 55 -0.87 -0.85 -9.17
C VAL A 55 0.04 0.36 -9.39
N PHE A 56 1.28 0.15 -9.84
CA PHE A 56 2.26 1.23 -10.07
C PHE A 56 2.70 1.28 -11.53
N VAL A 57 3.05 2.48 -12.01
CA VAL A 57 3.56 2.68 -13.39
C VAL A 57 4.86 1.92 -13.64
N ASN A 58 5.71 1.72 -12.63
CA ASN A 58 6.94 0.94 -12.75
C ASN A 58 7.34 0.23 -11.43
N VAL A 59 8.43 -0.54 -11.48
CA VAL A 59 8.91 -1.40 -10.37
C VAL A 59 9.86 -0.70 -9.37
N GLY A 60 10.00 0.62 -9.43
CA GLY A 60 10.93 1.39 -8.58
C GLY A 60 10.65 1.33 -7.08
N TRP A 61 9.44 0.95 -6.67
CA TRP A 61 9.05 0.72 -5.28
C TRP A 61 9.54 -0.63 -4.71
N LEU A 62 9.81 -1.60 -5.59
CA LEU A 62 10.12 -2.98 -5.22
C LEU A 62 11.42 -3.13 -4.41
N PRO A 63 12.53 -2.40 -4.68
CA PRO A 63 13.75 -2.47 -3.87
C PRO A 63 13.53 -2.10 -2.40
N SER A 64 12.76 -1.04 -2.12
CA SER A 64 12.42 -0.60 -0.76
C SER A 64 11.65 -1.68 0.00
N VAL A 65 10.64 -2.25 -0.64
CA VAL A 65 9.87 -3.39 -0.10
C VAL A 65 10.76 -4.61 0.11
N ALA A 66 11.64 -4.92 -0.85
CA ALA A 66 12.51 -6.08 -0.79
C ALA A 66 13.47 -6.02 0.41
N VAL A 67 14.13 -4.87 0.60
CA VAL A 67 15.03 -4.66 1.74
C VAL A 67 14.27 -4.69 3.06
N MET A 68 13.07 -4.09 3.11
CA MET A 68 12.21 -4.13 4.29
C MET A 68 11.89 -5.56 4.74
N VAL A 69 11.39 -6.41 3.83
CA VAL A 69 11.05 -7.80 4.18
C VAL A 69 12.30 -8.58 4.60
N VAL A 70 13.42 -8.40 3.92
CA VAL A 70 14.68 -9.07 4.27
C VAL A 70 15.17 -8.67 5.67
N VAL A 71 15.15 -7.38 6.02
CA VAL A 71 15.56 -6.88 7.34
C VAL A 71 14.61 -7.38 8.43
N VAL A 72 13.29 -7.34 8.20
CA VAL A 72 12.28 -7.86 9.13
C VAL A 72 12.49 -9.35 9.37
N THR A 73 12.68 -10.15 8.32
CA THR A 73 12.88 -11.59 8.44
C THR A 73 14.21 -11.94 9.10
N ALA A 74 15.30 -11.26 8.75
CA ALA A 74 16.60 -11.45 9.38
C ALA A 74 16.56 -11.11 10.88
N THR A 75 15.90 -10.00 11.24
CA THR A 75 15.71 -9.58 12.64
C THR A 75 14.91 -10.61 13.43
N GLY A 76 13.80 -11.10 12.86
CA GLY A 76 12.97 -12.14 13.48
C GLY A 76 13.75 -13.43 13.72
N ILE A 77 14.50 -13.91 12.72
CA ILE A 77 15.36 -15.10 12.83
C ILE A 77 16.43 -14.89 13.91
N GLY A 78 17.08 -13.73 13.92
CA GLY A 78 18.13 -13.37 14.88
C GLY A 78 17.63 -13.35 16.32
N VAL A 79 16.52 -12.68 16.60
CA VAL A 79 15.95 -12.58 17.96
C VAL A 79 15.44 -13.93 18.45
N ARG A 80 14.82 -14.74 17.58
CA ARG A 80 14.35 -16.10 17.92
C ARG A 80 15.50 -17.09 18.15
N ALA A 81 16.73 -16.77 17.73
CA ALA A 81 17.92 -17.51 18.14
C ALA A 81 18.16 -17.43 19.65
N LEU A 82 17.59 -16.43 20.35
CA LEU A 82 17.63 -16.30 21.81
C LEU A 82 16.29 -16.74 22.45
N PRO A 83 16.23 -17.88 23.16
CA PRO A 83 14.96 -18.38 23.73
C PRO A 83 14.27 -17.44 24.71
N ARG A 84 15.03 -16.56 25.38
CA ARG A 84 14.52 -15.59 26.35
C ARG A 84 13.88 -14.36 25.68
N LEU A 85 14.35 -14.00 24.49
CA LEU A 85 13.87 -12.82 23.76
C LEU A 85 12.93 -13.21 22.61
N ALA A 86 12.68 -14.50 22.37
CA ALA A 86 11.82 -14.96 21.29
C ALA A 86 10.40 -14.38 21.33
N GLY A 87 9.90 -13.99 22.50
CA GLY A 87 8.62 -13.28 22.65
C GLY A 87 8.66 -11.81 22.21
N LEU A 88 9.84 -11.19 22.19
CA LEU A 88 10.08 -9.81 21.76
C LEU A 88 10.44 -9.69 20.28
N ALA A 89 10.39 -10.79 19.53
CA ALA A 89 10.68 -10.79 18.10
C ALA A 89 9.85 -9.76 17.30
N PRO A 90 8.51 -9.68 17.44
CA PRO A 90 7.73 -8.69 16.68
C PRO A 90 8.10 -7.24 17.04
N LEU A 91 8.38 -6.97 18.33
CA LEU A 91 8.82 -5.65 18.77
C LEU A 91 10.17 -5.27 18.14
N ALA A 92 11.13 -6.20 18.12
CA ALA A 92 12.42 -5.97 17.48
C ALA A 92 12.29 -5.76 15.96
N GLN A 93 11.35 -6.46 15.31
CA GLN A 93 11.06 -6.29 13.89
C GLN A 93 10.44 -4.92 13.60
N LEU A 94 9.51 -4.44 14.44
CA LEU A 94 8.95 -3.09 14.34
C LEU A 94 10.03 -2.02 14.48
N VAL A 95 10.92 -2.16 15.48
CA VAL A 95 12.04 -1.22 15.68
C VAL A 95 12.99 -1.24 14.47
N ALA A 96 13.35 -2.42 13.96
CA ALA A 96 14.22 -2.53 12.80
C ALA A 96 13.58 -1.94 11.53
N GLY A 97 12.28 -2.18 11.33
CA GLY A 97 11.52 -1.60 10.23
C GLY A 97 11.43 -0.08 10.32
N PHE A 98 11.16 0.46 11.51
CA PHE A 98 11.13 1.91 11.74
C PHE A 98 12.48 2.59 11.48
N VAL A 99 13.58 2.01 11.97
CA VAL A 99 14.95 2.51 11.70
C VAL A 99 15.24 2.47 10.21
N LEU A 100 14.84 1.41 9.51
CA LEU A 100 15.03 1.29 8.06
C LEU A 100 14.20 2.32 7.28
N LEU A 101 12.93 2.53 7.62
CA LEU A 101 12.09 3.57 7.00
C LEU A 101 12.69 4.96 7.20
N THR A 102 13.16 5.26 8.41
CA THR A 102 13.83 6.54 8.70
C THR A 102 15.09 6.71 7.86
N LEU A 103 15.87 5.63 7.70
CA LEU A 103 17.10 5.66 6.91
C LEU A 103 16.86 5.84 5.41
N ILE A 104 15.79 5.25 4.88
CA ILE A 104 15.44 5.37 3.45
C ILE A 104 14.83 6.73 3.13
N PHE A 105 13.86 7.19 3.91
CA PHE A 105 12.99 8.32 3.54
C PHE A 105 13.32 9.63 4.26
N SER A 106 14.09 9.61 5.35
CA SER A 106 14.47 10.85 6.06
C SER A 106 15.95 11.22 5.90
N GLN A 107 16.82 10.28 5.51
CA GLN A 107 18.28 10.44 5.29
C GLN A 107 19.10 11.02 6.47
N GLU A 108 18.46 11.53 7.52
CA GLU A 108 19.09 11.98 8.76
C GLU A 108 19.01 10.88 9.83
N LEU A 109 20.14 10.41 10.36
CA LEU A 109 20.16 9.61 11.61
C LEU A 109 21.36 10.00 12.47
N ALA A 110 21.16 10.04 13.79
CA ALA A 110 22.28 10.12 14.72
C ALA A 110 23.12 8.85 14.65
N PHE A 111 24.43 9.01 14.40
CA PHE A 111 25.39 7.91 14.25
C PHE A 111 25.01 6.87 13.17
N GLY A 112 24.14 7.24 12.22
CA GLY A 112 23.69 6.38 11.11
C GLY A 112 22.73 5.25 11.49
N VAL A 113 22.29 5.15 12.75
CA VAL A 113 21.43 4.04 13.22
C VAL A 113 20.31 4.49 14.17
N ILE A 114 20.45 5.64 14.83
CA ILE A 114 19.47 6.11 15.84
C ILE A 114 18.60 7.22 15.24
N PRO A 115 17.26 7.01 15.11
CA PRO A 115 16.35 8.05 14.68
C PRO A 115 16.41 9.26 15.63
N THR A 116 16.53 10.47 15.09
CA THR A 116 16.42 11.72 15.87
C THR A 116 14.99 12.26 15.81
N ALA A 117 14.66 13.22 16.67
CA ALA A 117 13.36 13.87 16.65
C ALA A 117 13.09 14.69 15.36
N SER A 118 14.14 15.10 14.62
CA SER A 118 13.99 15.70 13.29
C SER A 118 13.60 14.63 12.28
N SER A 119 14.35 13.53 12.22
CA SER A 119 14.13 12.46 11.26
C SER A 119 12.76 11.80 11.38
N THR A 120 12.28 11.64 12.62
CA THR A 120 10.95 11.08 12.86
C THR A 120 9.83 12.01 12.37
N ARG A 121 10.02 13.33 12.43
CA ARG A 121 9.03 14.28 11.91
C ARG A 121 8.99 14.28 10.39
N ILE A 122 10.15 14.22 9.74
CA ILE A 122 10.27 14.09 8.28
C ILE A 122 9.62 12.78 7.81
N LEU A 123 9.89 11.66 8.49
CA LEU A 123 9.23 10.40 8.14
C LEU A 123 7.70 10.48 8.26
N TRP A 124 7.19 11.18 9.29
CA TRP A 124 5.74 11.35 9.44
C TRP A 124 5.13 12.30 8.40
N SER A 125 5.85 13.33 7.95
CA SER A 125 5.37 14.19 6.86
C SER A 125 5.31 13.40 5.54
N VAL A 126 6.35 12.64 5.21
CA VAL A 126 6.39 11.79 4.00
C VAL A 126 5.27 10.74 4.01
N LEU A 127 5.02 10.11 5.17
CA LEU A 127 3.90 9.16 5.28
C LEU A 127 2.52 9.85 5.20
N GLY A 128 2.41 11.09 5.65
CA GLY A 128 1.20 11.91 5.53
C GLY A 128 0.92 12.31 4.08
N GLU A 129 1.94 12.80 3.37
CA GLU A 129 1.91 13.07 1.91
C GLU A 129 1.50 11.81 1.15
N GLY A 130 2.08 10.66 1.49
CA GLY A 130 1.70 9.37 0.90
C GLY A 130 0.23 8.99 1.08
N LEU A 131 -0.44 9.45 2.14
CA LEU A 131 -1.87 9.21 2.34
C LEU A 131 -2.73 10.12 1.45
N LEU A 132 -2.29 11.36 1.23
CA LEU A 132 -2.89 12.28 0.25
C LEU A 132 -2.69 11.76 -1.18
N ASP A 133 -1.52 11.22 -1.49
CA ASP A 133 -1.21 10.61 -2.80
C ASP A 133 -2.16 9.45 -3.13
N VAL A 134 -2.52 8.62 -2.14
CA VAL A 134 -3.50 7.53 -2.31
C VAL A 134 -4.89 8.06 -2.66
N GLN A 135 -5.25 9.24 -2.15
CA GLN A 135 -6.54 9.87 -2.44
C GLN A 135 -6.53 10.60 -3.79
N ALA A 136 -5.38 11.14 -4.19
CA ALA A 136 -5.22 11.92 -5.42
C ALA A 136 -4.96 11.08 -6.68
N GLN A 137 -4.47 9.84 -6.55
CA GLN A 137 -4.04 9.03 -7.69
C GLN A 137 -4.93 7.81 -7.95
N ALA A 138 -5.24 7.57 -9.22
CA ALA A 138 -5.81 6.31 -9.70
C ALA A 138 -4.70 5.31 -10.09
N ALA A 139 -5.02 4.02 -10.10
CA ALA A 139 -4.08 2.99 -10.58
C ALA A 139 -4.02 3.02 -12.13
N PRO A 140 -2.83 2.94 -12.76
CA PRO A 140 -1.51 2.75 -12.14
C PRO A 140 -0.93 4.05 -11.55
N ALA A 141 -0.57 4.02 -10.27
CA ALA A 141 -0.08 5.17 -9.53
C ALA A 141 1.40 5.50 -9.86
N LEU A 142 1.72 6.80 -9.82
CA LEU A 142 3.08 7.33 -9.95
C LEU A 142 3.89 7.02 -8.69
N LEU A 143 5.22 6.93 -8.83
CA LEU A 143 6.11 6.59 -7.71
C LEU A 143 6.54 7.83 -6.93
N LEU A 144 5.58 8.48 -6.28
CA LEU A 144 5.89 9.53 -5.31
C LEU A 144 6.51 8.93 -4.04
N GLU A 145 7.43 9.67 -3.41
CA GLU A 145 8.18 9.18 -2.25
C GLU A 145 7.26 8.77 -1.09
N GLY A 146 6.21 9.55 -0.84
CA GLY A 146 5.20 9.26 0.19
C GLY A 146 4.48 7.94 -0.05
N LEU A 147 4.00 7.71 -1.27
CA LEU A 147 3.31 6.47 -1.65
C LEU A 147 4.23 5.23 -1.56
N VAL A 148 5.50 5.37 -1.95
CA VAL A 148 6.50 4.29 -1.83
C VAL A 148 6.80 4.01 -0.35
N ALA A 149 6.89 5.03 0.50
CA ALA A 149 7.08 4.90 1.94
C ALA A 149 5.91 4.16 2.60
N LEU A 150 4.67 4.54 2.25
CA LEU A 150 3.45 3.93 2.75
C LEU A 150 3.32 2.46 2.32
N THR A 151 3.64 2.15 1.07
CA THR A 151 3.67 0.78 0.55
C THR A 151 4.73 -0.08 1.24
N THR A 152 5.92 0.49 1.46
CA THR A 152 7.01 -0.18 2.18
C THR A 152 6.63 -0.48 3.63
N LEU A 153 5.99 0.48 4.30
CA LEU A 153 5.45 0.32 5.66
C LEU A 153 4.38 -0.78 5.71
N ALA A 154 3.40 -0.75 4.79
CA ALA A 154 2.31 -1.72 4.74
C ALA A 154 2.82 -3.15 4.52
N ILE A 155 3.68 -3.37 3.52
CA ILE A 155 4.25 -4.70 3.25
C ILE A 155 5.18 -5.15 4.39
N GLY A 156 5.96 -4.24 4.98
CA GLY A 156 6.77 -4.53 6.17
C GLY A 156 5.91 -5.00 7.36
N GLY A 157 4.81 -4.30 7.64
CA GLY A 157 3.82 -4.69 8.65
C GLY A 157 3.22 -6.07 8.37
N MET A 158 2.87 -6.34 7.11
CA MET A 158 2.37 -7.65 6.69
C MET A 158 3.39 -8.77 6.86
N ALA A 159 4.67 -8.53 6.59
CA ALA A 159 5.74 -9.50 6.87
C ALA A 159 5.82 -9.86 8.36
N ILE A 160 5.72 -8.86 9.25
CA ILE A 160 5.71 -9.06 10.71
C ILE A 160 4.48 -9.86 11.13
N LEU A 161 3.30 -9.51 10.62
CA LEU A 161 2.05 -10.19 10.91
C LEU A 161 2.08 -11.66 10.48
N VAL A 162 2.49 -11.94 9.24
CA VAL A 162 2.59 -13.31 8.70
C VAL A 162 3.54 -14.14 9.55
N GLU A 163 4.73 -13.62 9.87
CA GLU A 163 5.67 -14.33 10.74
C GLU A 163 5.11 -14.60 12.14
N PHE A 164 4.40 -13.63 12.72
CA PHE A 164 3.75 -13.79 14.02
C PHE A 164 2.69 -14.91 13.98
N LEU A 165 1.78 -14.89 13.00
CA LEU A 165 0.73 -15.90 12.86
C LEU A 165 1.32 -17.31 12.61
N VAL A 166 2.29 -17.41 11.71
CA VAL A 166 2.87 -18.69 11.30
C VAL A 166 3.78 -19.27 12.39
N ILE A 167 4.63 -18.47 13.03
CA ILE A 167 5.66 -18.97 13.95
C ILE A 167 5.16 -18.96 15.41
N ARG A 168 4.52 -17.86 15.85
CA ARG A 168 4.07 -17.70 17.24
C ARG A 168 2.75 -18.41 17.49
N LEU A 169 1.75 -18.18 16.64
CA LEU A 169 0.44 -18.83 16.76
C LEU A 169 0.40 -20.23 16.13
N ARG A 170 1.40 -20.59 15.31
CA ARG A 170 1.50 -21.89 14.63
C ARG A 170 0.29 -22.17 13.72
N ARG A 171 -0.21 -21.12 13.05
CA ARG A 171 -1.35 -21.19 12.15
C ARG A 171 -0.94 -20.69 10.77
N ALA A 172 -0.39 -21.58 9.94
CA ALA A 172 0.06 -21.24 8.60
C ALA A 172 -1.09 -20.75 7.69
N ALA A 173 -2.29 -21.34 7.83
CA ALA A 173 -3.48 -20.92 7.11
C ALA A 173 -3.87 -19.45 7.37
N LEU A 174 -3.72 -18.96 8.62
CA LEU A 174 -3.98 -17.55 8.92
C LEU A 174 -2.94 -16.62 8.29
N GLY A 175 -1.70 -17.10 8.12
CA GLY A 175 -0.68 -16.37 7.36
C GLY A 175 -1.06 -16.18 5.89
N GLY A 176 -1.70 -17.19 5.27
CA GLY A 176 -2.26 -17.08 3.93
C GLY A 176 -3.39 -16.05 3.83
N LEU A 177 -4.28 -16.00 4.82
CA LEU A 177 -5.35 -15.00 4.88
C LEU A 177 -4.79 -13.58 5.02
N ALA A 178 -3.72 -13.40 5.80
CA ALA A 178 -3.01 -12.12 5.85
C ALA A 178 -2.46 -11.74 4.46
N LEU A 179 -1.79 -12.66 3.75
CA LEU A 179 -1.31 -12.39 2.39
C LEU A 179 -2.43 -12.12 1.38
N LEU A 180 -3.62 -12.70 1.58
CA LEU A 180 -4.79 -12.42 0.76
C LEU A 180 -5.19 -10.95 0.82
N VAL A 181 -5.04 -10.27 1.97
CA VAL A 181 -5.32 -8.84 2.10
C VAL A 181 -4.50 -8.01 1.11
N VAL A 182 -3.23 -8.34 0.92
CA VAL A 182 -2.36 -7.65 -0.06
C VAL A 182 -2.81 -7.93 -1.49
N TYR A 183 -3.27 -9.14 -1.78
CA TYR A 183 -3.83 -9.49 -3.09
C TYR A 183 -5.18 -8.81 -3.36
N LEU A 184 -5.97 -8.50 -2.32
CA LEU A 184 -7.23 -7.80 -2.50
C LEU A 184 -7.05 -6.35 -2.96
N VAL A 185 -5.89 -5.72 -2.74
CA VAL A 185 -5.60 -4.36 -3.20
C VAL A 185 -5.77 -4.22 -4.72
N PRO A 186 -4.99 -4.93 -5.58
CA PRO A 186 -5.16 -4.83 -7.03
C PRO A 186 -6.54 -5.29 -7.50
N VAL A 187 -7.18 -6.24 -6.80
CA VAL A 187 -8.55 -6.69 -7.11
C VAL A 187 -9.58 -5.58 -6.86
N ALA A 188 -9.33 -4.73 -5.86
CA ALA A 188 -10.21 -3.61 -5.52
C ALA A 188 -9.90 -2.35 -6.35
N THR A 189 -8.66 -2.16 -6.79
CA THR A 189 -8.21 -0.90 -7.41
C THR A 189 -8.10 -0.94 -8.93
N LEU A 190 -7.96 -2.12 -9.56
CA LEU A 190 -7.78 -2.25 -11.01
C LEU A 190 -9.05 -2.71 -11.70
N ILE A 191 -9.33 -2.15 -12.87
CA ILE A 191 -10.41 -2.58 -13.76
C ILE A 191 -9.78 -3.28 -14.98
N GLY A 192 -10.34 -4.43 -15.36
CA GLY A 192 -9.83 -5.28 -16.44
C GLY A 192 -9.04 -6.51 -15.99
N SER A 193 -8.32 -7.13 -16.93
CA SER A 193 -7.64 -8.41 -16.69
C SER A 193 -6.41 -8.25 -15.79
N ILE A 194 -6.43 -8.90 -14.62
CA ILE A 194 -5.28 -8.96 -13.72
C ILE A 194 -4.15 -9.77 -14.38
N SER A 195 -2.93 -9.22 -14.36
CA SER A 195 -1.77 -9.92 -14.92
C SER A 195 -1.57 -11.29 -14.28
N LEU A 196 -1.18 -12.30 -15.07
CA LEU A 196 -0.91 -13.65 -14.57
C LEU A 196 0.12 -13.64 -13.43
N ILE A 197 1.09 -12.72 -13.48
CA ILE A 197 2.13 -12.57 -12.45
C ILE A 197 1.54 -12.11 -11.12
N SER A 198 0.57 -11.18 -11.15
CA SER A 198 -0.12 -10.67 -9.95
C SER A 198 -0.94 -11.75 -9.23
N PHE A 199 -1.40 -12.76 -9.96
CA PHE A 199 -2.05 -13.95 -9.38
C PHE A 199 -1.04 -15.03 -8.94
N LEU A 200 -0.07 -15.36 -9.81
CA LEU A 200 0.90 -16.42 -9.55
C LEU A 200 1.81 -16.12 -8.36
N GLY A 201 2.20 -14.86 -8.16
CA GLY A 201 3.05 -14.44 -7.04
C GLY A 201 2.47 -14.84 -5.68
N PRO A 202 1.31 -14.30 -5.28
CA PRO A 202 0.62 -14.68 -4.04
C PRO A 202 0.32 -16.18 -3.93
N ALA A 203 -0.10 -16.83 -5.03
CA ALA A 203 -0.40 -18.26 -5.04
C ALA A 203 0.85 -19.09 -4.72
N VAL A 204 1.98 -18.82 -5.38
CA VAL A 204 3.25 -19.48 -5.12
C VAL A 204 3.74 -19.16 -3.70
N GLY A 205 3.60 -17.91 -3.25
CA GLY A 205 3.94 -17.50 -1.88
C GLY A 205 3.18 -18.31 -0.83
N TYR A 206 1.86 -18.48 -1.00
CA TYR A 206 1.04 -19.29 -0.11
C TYR A 206 1.42 -20.78 -0.15
N LEU A 207 1.73 -21.33 -1.33
CA LEU A 207 2.21 -22.70 -1.46
C LEU A 207 3.56 -22.93 -0.78
N VAL A 208 4.47 -21.96 -0.83
CA VAL A 208 5.75 -22.00 -0.09
C VAL A 208 5.50 -22.08 1.41
N LEU A 209 4.54 -21.33 1.94
CA LEU A 209 4.13 -21.39 3.36
C LEU A 209 3.54 -22.75 3.73
N LEU A 210 2.58 -23.25 2.95
CA LEU A 210 1.95 -24.55 3.21
C LEU A 210 2.94 -25.71 3.09
N TYR A 211 3.85 -25.65 2.11
CA TYR A 211 4.90 -26.64 1.95
C TYR A 211 5.86 -26.65 3.14
N ALA A 212 6.26 -25.46 3.63
CA ALA A 212 7.13 -25.35 4.79
C ALA A 212 6.46 -25.90 6.05
N ASP A 213 5.19 -25.58 6.29
CA ASP A 213 4.43 -26.06 7.46
C ASP A 213 4.14 -27.58 7.37
N GLY A 214 3.74 -28.08 6.19
CA GLY A 214 3.47 -29.49 5.95
C GLY A 214 4.70 -30.38 6.18
N ARG A 215 5.89 -29.92 5.78
CA ARG A 215 7.15 -30.62 6.05
C ARG A 215 7.46 -30.74 7.55
N ASP A 216 7.13 -29.71 8.32
CA ASP A 216 7.30 -29.72 9.77
C ASP A 216 6.27 -30.63 10.46
N GLY A 217 5.06 -30.73 9.93
CA GLY A 217 4.06 -31.71 10.36
C GLY A 217 4.53 -33.16 10.18
N VAL A 218 5.08 -33.49 9.00
CA VAL A 218 5.55 -34.85 8.67
C VAL A 218 6.76 -35.26 9.52
N THR A 219 7.69 -34.34 9.82
CA THR A 219 8.85 -34.65 10.67
C THR A 219 8.49 -34.93 12.13
N ARG A 220 7.33 -34.44 12.60
CA ARG A 220 6.82 -34.70 13.95
C ARG A 220 6.19 -36.08 14.12
N TRP A 221 5.68 -36.68 13.04
CA TRP A 221 5.01 -37.98 13.12
C TRP A 221 5.96 -39.19 13.14
N GLY A 222 7.27 -38.95 13.04
CA GLY A 222 8.30 -39.98 13.19
C GLY A 222 8.49 -40.81 11.92
N ARG A 223 9.70 -41.38 11.78
CA ARG A 223 9.96 -42.41 10.75
C ARG A 223 9.02 -43.58 11.01
N SER A 224 8.06 -43.83 10.12
CA SER A 224 7.31 -45.07 10.10
C SER A 224 8.28 -46.22 9.86
N VAL A 225 8.55 -47.01 10.90
CA VAL A 225 9.20 -48.30 10.75
C VAL A 225 8.08 -49.30 10.43
N THR A 226 7.81 -49.52 9.15
CA THR A 226 7.07 -50.69 8.70
C THR A 226 8.06 -51.85 8.51
N PRO A 227 7.91 -52.98 9.21
CA PRO A 227 8.65 -54.19 8.89
C PRO A 227 7.97 -54.85 7.68
N GLY A 228 8.63 -54.78 6.52
CA GLY A 228 8.12 -55.38 5.28
C GLY A 228 8.34 -54.44 4.10
N GLY A 229 9.20 -54.84 3.17
CA GLY A 229 9.66 -54.00 2.08
C GLY A 229 8.58 -53.62 1.10
N HIS A 230 8.09 -52.39 1.18
CA HIS A 230 7.83 -51.51 0.03
C HIS A 230 7.94 -50.06 0.54
N ARG A 231 8.85 -49.28 -0.06
CA ARG A 231 9.07 -47.86 0.29
C ARG A 231 7.95 -47.00 -0.30
N SER A 232 6.74 -47.05 0.25
CA SER A 232 5.74 -46.02 0.00
C SER A 232 6.02 -44.85 0.96
N LEU A 233 6.26 -43.65 0.42
CA LEU A 233 6.42 -42.37 1.13
C LEU A 233 5.01 -41.75 1.35
N PRO A 234 4.23 -42.10 2.38
CA PRO A 234 2.80 -41.76 2.42
C PRO A 234 2.59 -40.28 2.81
N GLY A 235 3.53 -39.69 3.56
CA GLY A 235 3.44 -38.31 4.05
C GLY A 235 3.84 -37.23 3.04
N LEU A 236 4.58 -37.60 1.98
CA LEU A 236 4.89 -36.67 0.88
C LEU A 236 3.70 -36.57 -0.08
N VAL A 237 2.97 -37.68 -0.24
CA VAL A 237 1.76 -37.79 -1.07
C VAL A 237 0.61 -36.97 -0.46
N THR A 238 0.39 -37.00 0.86
CA THR A 238 -0.69 -36.21 1.49
C THR A 238 -0.42 -34.71 1.47
N ALA A 239 0.81 -34.26 1.72
CA ALA A 239 1.16 -32.83 1.61
C ALA A 239 1.09 -32.34 0.15
N SER A 240 1.55 -33.16 -0.81
CA SER A 240 1.42 -32.83 -2.24
C SER A 240 -0.03 -32.85 -2.69
N GLN A 241 -0.89 -33.73 -2.16
CA GLN A 241 -2.32 -33.80 -2.52
C GLN A 241 -3.13 -32.63 -1.95
N VAL A 242 -2.79 -32.14 -0.76
CA VAL A 242 -3.41 -30.92 -0.20
C VAL A 242 -2.95 -29.68 -0.99
N ALA A 243 -1.66 -29.60 -1.34
CA ALA A 243 -1.15 -28.53 -2.19
C ALA A 243 -1.78 -28.59 -3.58
N LEU A 244 -1.86 -29.77 -4.20
CA LEU A 244 -2.50 -29.95 -5.50
C LEU A 244 -3.99 -29.61 -5.42
N GLY A 245 -4.70 -30.07 -4.38
CA GLY A 245 -6.11 -29.75 -4.16
C GLY A 245 -6.37 -28.27 -3.96
N ALA A 246 -5.51 -27.56 -3.22
CA ALA A 246 -5.60 -26.12 -3.04
C ALA A 246 -5.30 -25.35 -4.34
N VAL A 247 -4.33 -25.82 -5.14
CA VAL A 247 -4.03 -25.25 -6.47
C VAL A 247 -5.18 -25.50 -7.44
N SER A 248 -5.68 -26.73 -7.52
CA SER A 248 -6.82 -27.09 -8.37
C SER A 248 -8.05 -26.29 -8.00
N LEU A 249 -8.35 -26.16 -6.70
CA LEU A 249 -9.47 -25.35 -6.24
C LEU A 249 -9.23 -23.87 -6.56
N GLY A 250 -8.03 -23.33 -6.33
CA GLY A 250 -7.69 -21.95 -6.70
C GLY A 250 -7.75 -21.66 -8.20
N LEU A 251 -7.55 -22.68 -9.06
CA LEU A 251 -7.65 -22.55 -10.52
C LEU A 251 -9.10 -22.71 -11.02
N VAL A 252 -9.87 -23.58 -10.38
CA VAL A 252 -11.23 -23.98 -10.80
C VAL A 252 -12.30 -23.06 -10.20
N LEU A 253 -12.11 -22.56 -8.98
CA LEU A 253 -13.08 -21.70 -8.30
C LEU A 253 -13.38 -20.40 -9.07
N PRO A 254 -12.37 -19.70 -9.66
CA PRO A 254 -12.63 -18.52 -10.48
C PRO A 254 -13.41 -18.81 -11.78
N LEU A 255 -13.38 -20.06 -12.28
CA LEU A 255 -14.11 -20.48 -13.48
C LEU A 255 -15.58 -20.84 -13.19
N ILE A 256 -15.93 -21.09 -11.92
CA ILE A 256 -17.26 -21.56 -11.49
C ILE A 256 -18.03 -20.47 -10.73
N ILE A 257 -17.34 -19.59 -9.99
CA ILE A 257 -17.97 -18.44 -9.35
C ILE A 257 -18.36 -17.45 -10.46
N PRO A 258 -19.65 -17.09 -10.60
CA PRO A 258 -20.06 -16.01 -11.50
C PRO A 258 -19.26 -14.77 -11.13
N THR A 259 -18.57 -14.16 -12.09
CA THR A 259 -17.87 -12.88 -11.87
C THR A 259 -18.92 -11.88 -11.40
N TRP A 260 -18.88 -11.52 -10.12
CA TRP A 260 -19.79 -10.53 -9.55
C TRP A 260 -19.51 -9.20 -10.26
N PRO A 261 -20.54 -8.35 -10.49
CA PRO A 261 -20.35 -7.05 -11.11
C PRO A 261 -19.23 -6.27 -10.41
N GLU A 262 -18.34 -5.71 -11.23
CA GLU A 262 -17.16 -4.95 -10.80
C GLU A 262 -17.57 -3.83 -9.82
N GLY A 263 -16.75 -3.57 -8.78
CA GLY A 263 -16.97 -2.46 -7.82
C GLY A 263 -17.87 -2.75 -6.61
N LEU A 264 -18.61 -3.86 -6.56
CA LEU A 264 -19.56 -4.14 -5.45
C LEU A 264 -18.88 -4.32 -4.08
N LEU A 265 -17.66 -4.86 -4.05
CA LEU A 265 -16.86 -5.00 -2.81
C LEU A 265 -16.27 -3.66 -2.34
N GLY A 266 -16.05 -2.71 -3.25
CA GLY A 266 -15.57 -1.35 -2.93
C GLY A 266 -16.63 -0.54 -2.19
N GLN A 267 -17.88 -0.60 -2.63
CA GLN A 267 -19.01 0.13 -2.01
C GLN A 267 -19.39 -0.35 -0.61
N GLN A 268 -19.18 -1.63 -0.27
CA GLN A 268 -19.74 -2.22 0.95
C GLN A 268 -18.72 -2.39 2.10
N PHE A 269 -17.42 -2.38 1.80
CA PHE A 269 -16.35 -2.57 2.79
C PHE A 269 -15.32 -1.44 2.83
N GLY A 270 -15.34 -0.49 1.88
CA GLY A 270 -14.51 0.71 1.89
C GLY A 270 -15.31 1.93 2.32
N GLY A 271 -15.11 2.41 3.55
CA GLY A 271 -15.62 3.71 4.02
C GLY A 271 -14.82 4.90 3.47
N GLY A 272 -14.39 4.84 2.21
CA GLY A 272 -13.72 5.93 1.52
C GLY A 272 -14.71 6.63 0.58
N SER A 273 -14.74 7.96 0.61
CA SER A 273 -15.63 8.88 -0.12
C SER A 273 -15.45 8.91 -1.64
N GLY A 274 -14.93 7.84 -2.26
CA GLY A 274 -14.78 7.72 -3.71
C GLY A 274 -16.10 7.27 -4.36
N ALA A 275 -17.03 8.20 -4.56
CA ALA A 275 -18.26 7.97 -5.31
C ALA A 275 -17.99 8.11 -6.82
N GLY A 276 -17.69 6.99 -7.49
CA GLY A 276 -17.60 6.91 -8.94
C GLY A 276 -17.59 5.47 -9.45
N PRO A 277 -18.18 5.17 -10.62
CA PRO A 277 -18.10 3.85 -11.23
C PRO A 277 -16.71 3.64 -11.83
N GLY A 278 -15.73 3.29 -10.99
CA GLY A 278 -14.50 2.64 -11.43
C GLY A 278 -13.47 3.47 -12.21
N THR A 279 -12.26 3.55 -11.66
CA THR A 279 -10.97 3.98 -12.27
C THR A 279 -10.83 5.35 -12.93
N SER A 280 -11.85 6.19 -13.10
CA SER A 280 -11.60 7.59 -13.43
C SER A 280 -11.11 8.34 -12.19
N LEU A 281 -10.15 9.28 -12.34
CA LEU A 281 -9.98 10.33 -11.33
C LEU A 281 -11.35 10.96 -11.04
N SER A 282 -11.56 11.49 -9.83
CA SER A 282 -12.77 12.28 -9.62
C SER A 282 -12.81 13.38 -10.69
N PRO A 283 -13.95 13.63 -11.34
CA PRO A 283 -14.02 14.66 -12.39
C PRO A 283 -13.48 16.02 -11.95
N LEU A 284 -13.60 16.35 -10.66
CA LEU A 284 -13.04 17.53 -10.01
C LEU A 284 -11.50 17.50 -9.98
N ALA A 285 -10.89 16.39 -9.54
CA ALA A 285 -9.43 16.26 -9.53
C ALA A 285 -8.83 16.28 -10.95
N ARG A 286 -9.57 15.78 -11.96
CA ARG A 286 -9.16 15.88 -13.36
C ARG A 286 -9.13 17.32 -13.85
N LEU A 287 -10.20 18.09 -13.59
CA LEU A 287 -10.26 19.51 -13.94
C LEU A 287 -9.12 20.29 -13.28
N GLN A 288 -8.84 20.05 -11.99
CA GLN A 288 -7.71 20.66 -11.30
C GLN A 288 -6.36 20.25 -11.92
N GLY A 289 -6.21 18.98 -12.28
CA GLY A 289 -5.02 18.47 -12.96
C GLY A 289 -4.77 19.14 -14.30
N GLU A 290 -5.81 19.32 -15.12
CA GLU A 290 -5.74 19.99 -16.43
C GLU A 290 -5.33 21.47 -16.27
N LEU A 291 -5.91 22.19 -15.30
CA LEU A 291 -5.60 23.61 -15.04
C LEU A 291 -4.22 23.87 -14.40
N THR A 292 -3.55 22.85 -13.88
CA THR A 292 -2.25 22.99 -13.21
C THR A 292 -1.07 22.50 -14.04
N LEU A 293 -1.32 22.12 -15.30
CA LEU A 293 -0.26 21.69 -16.20
C LEU A 293 0.70 22.84 -16.52
N PRO A 294 2.03 22.60 -16.54
CA PRO A 294 3.01 23.62 -16.91
C PRO A 294 2.91 24.08 -18.37
N GLU A 295 2.39 23.22 -19.25
CA GLU A 295 2.20 23.48 -20.68
C GLU A 295 0.78 23.06 -21.08
N SER A 296 0.08 23.97 -21.76
CA SER A 296 -1.26 23.75 -22.31
C SER A 296 -1.25 22.69 -23.41
N ARG A 297 -2.26 21.83 -23.45
CA ARG A 297 -2.40 20.78 -24.47
C ARG A 297 -3.74 20.85 -25.18
N ASP A 298 -3.72 20.60 -26.47
CA ASP A 298 -4.93 20.54 -27.30
C ASP A 298 -5.73 19.27 -27.00
N LEU A 299 -6.95 19.42 -26.52
CA LEU A 299 -7.83 18.32 -26.13
C LEU A 299 -8.79 17.95 -27.25
N LEU A 300 -9.49 18.95 -27.78
CA LEU A 300 -10.56 18.79 -28.76
C LEU A 300 -10.44 19.85 -29.84
N ARG A 301 -10.89 19.50 -31.04
CA ARG A 301 -11.08 20.42 -32.13
C ARG A 301 -12.48 20.28 -32.69
N PHE A 302 -13.19 21.36 -32.95
CA PHE A 302 -14.54 21.26 -33.51
C PHE A 302 -14.90 22.37 -34.50
N GLU A 303 -15.73 22.01 -35.46
CA GLU A 303 -16.40 22.91 -36.38
C GLU A 303 -17.89 22.96 -36.02
N THR A 304 -18.52 24.13 -36.11
CA THR A 304 -19.93 24.28 -35.73
C THR A 304 -20.65 25.22 -36.68
N SER A 305 -21.96 25.03 -36.84
CA SER A 305 -22.81 25.88 -37.69
C SER A 305 -23.23 27.20 -37.03
N ILE A 306 -22.70 27.53 -35.84
CA ILE A 306 -22.99 28.76 -35.09
C ILE A 306 -21.70 29.50 -34.75
N ASP A 307 -21.75 30.83 -34.79
CA ASP A 307 -20.56 31.67 -34.58
C ASP A 307 -20.16 31.82 -33.10
N ASP A 308 -21.08 31.50 -32.18
CA ASP A 308 -20.89 31.61 -30.74
C ASP A 308 -21.25 30.28 -30.05
N PRO A 309 -20.35 29.28 -30.14
CA PRO A 309 -20.53 28.01 -29.44
C PRO A 309 -20.53 28.22 -27.93
N PHE A 310 -21.31 27.40 -27.26
CA PHE A 310 -21.50 27.44 -25.82
C PHE A 310 -20.53 26.49 -25.10
N TYR A 311 -20.67 26.29 -23.79
CA TYR A 311 -19.85 25.29 -23.09
C TYR A 311 -20.02 23.87 -23.67
N LEU A 312 -18.91 23.12 -23.69
CA LEU A 312 -18.91 21.69 -23.93
C LEU A 312 -18.97 20.97 -22.58
N ARG A 313 -20.13 20.40 -22.23
CA ARG A 313 -20.32 19.58 -21.03
C ARG A 313 -19.57 18.26 -21.18
N SER A 314 -18.83 17.86 -20.17
CA SER A 314 -18.34 16.48 -20.01
C SER A 314 -19.24 15.71 -19.04
N VAL A 315 -19.43 16.21 -17.81
CA VAL A 315 -20.19 15.51 -16.75
C VAL A 315 -20.91 16.49 -15.82
N ALA A 316 -22.06 16.09 -15.28
CA ALA A 316 -22.76 16.84 -14.23
C ALA A 316 -22.64 16.16 -12.86
N LEU A 317 -22.44 16.97 -11.82
CA LEU A 317 -22.51 16.59 -10.41
C LEU A 317 -23.85 17.06 -9.86
N ASP A 318 -24.72 16.11 -9.53
CA ASP A 318 -26.12 16.32 -9.17
C ASP A 318 -26.43 15.95 -7.72
N THR A 319 -25.53 15.26 -7.03
CA THR A 319 -25.71 14.88 -5.62
C THR A 319 -24.79 15.70 -4.73
N TYR A 320 -25.36 16.40 -3.75
CA TYR A 320 -24.61 17.14 -2.73
C TYR A 320 -24.79 16.49 -1.36
N GLY A 321 -23.69 16.00 -0.79
CA GLY A 321 -23.67 15.28 0.48
C GLY A 321 -22.67 15.85 1.49
N PRO A 322 -22.42 15.16 2.63
CA PRO A 322 -21.43 15.57 3.63
C PRO A 322 -20.00 15.69 3.09
N ASP A 323 -19.70 14.90 2.05
CA ASP A 323 -18.39 14.83 1.40
C ASP A 323 -18.30 15.74 0.15
N GLY A 324 -19.31 16.59 -0.10
CA GLY A 324 -19.34 17.52 -1.23
C GLY A 324 -20.17 17.05 -2.42
N TRP A 325 -19.84 17.56 -3.62
CA TRP A 325 -20.52 17.26 -4.88
C TRP A 325 -20.04 15.94 -5.49
N SER A 326 -20.98 15.16 -6.02
CA SER A 326 -20.71 13.87 -6.65
C SER A 326 -21.68 13.58 -7.81
N VAL A 327 -21.27 12.68 -8.70
CA VAL A 327 -22.11 12.16 -9.78
C VAL A 327 -23.07 11.11 -9.20
N ALA A 328 -24.37 11.23 -9.47
CA ALA A 328 -25.34 10.18 -9.18
C ALA A 328 -25.03 8.90 -9.96
N ASN A 329 -25.70 7.80 -9.60
CA ASN A 329 -25.54 6.55 -10.33
C ASN A 329 -26.04 6.70 -11.78
N LEU A 330 -25.10 6.70 -12.73
CA LEU A 330 -25.38 6.66 -14.16
C LEU A 330 -25.87 5.27 -14.55
N ASP A 331 -27.19 5.06 -14.53
CA ASP A 331 -27.85 3.78 -14.76
C ASP A 331 -28.63 3.70 -16.08
N SER A 332 -28.60 4.76 -16.87
CA SER A 332 -29.30 4.84 -18.15
C SER A 332 -28.99 3.67 -19.08
N GLN A 333 -30.05 3.14 -19.71
CA GLN A 333 -29.99 2.12 -20.75
C GLN A 333 -30.11 2.71 -22.16
N VAL A 334 -30.22 4.04 -22.29
CA VAL A 334 -30.42 4.72 -23.57
C VAL A 334 -29.09 4.80 -24.30
N GLN A 335 -28.92 3.96 -25.33
CA GLN A 335 -27.79 4.05 -26.24
C GLN A 335 -27.90 5.27 -27.14
N VAL A 336 -26.77 5.94 -27.33
CA VAL A 336 -26.65 7.15 -28.13
C VAL A 336 -26.84 6.86 -29.62
N ALA A 337 -26.34 5.72 -30.10
CA ALA A 337 -26.38 5.32 -31.52
C ALA A 337 -27.78 4.85 -32.01
N GLY A 338 -28.87 5.23 -31.34
CA GLY A 338 -30.24 4.87 -31.72
C GLY A 338 -30.93 5.95 -32.58
N ASP A 339 -31.92 5.56 -33.39
CA ASP A 339 -32.73 6.46 -34.25
C ASP A 339 -33.67 7.42 -33.48
N GLY A 340 -33.52 7.54 -32.15
CA GLY A 340 -34.37 8.32 -31.26
C GLY A 340 -33.74 9.65 -30.85
N LEU A 341 -34.59 10.67 -30.61
CA LEU A 341 -34.13 11.93 -30.01
C LEU A 341 -33.69 11.69 -28.56
N LEU A 342 -32.47 12.12 -28.21
CA LEU A 342 -31.90 11.95 -26.88
C LEU A 342 -32.55 12.88 -25.86
N THR A 343 -32.66 14.18 -26.18
CA THR A 343 -33.25 15.19 -25.27
C THR A 343 -34.52 15.80 -25.86
N ARG A 344 -35.58 15.93 -25.05
CA ARG A 344 -36.76 16.73 -25.41
C ARG A 344 -36.87 17.94 -24.48
N LEU A 345 -36.71 19.13 -25.04
CA LEU A 345 -36.87 20.37 -24.27
C LEU A 345 -38.36 20.60 -23.93
N PRO A 346 -38.69 20.96 -22.68
CA PRO A 346 -40.07 21.16 -22.26
C PRO A 346 -40.62 22.51 -22.75
N GLY A 347 -41.04 22.62 -24.02
CA GLY A 347 -41.87 23.72 -24.51
C GLY A 347 -41.55 24.23 -25.92
N PRO A 348 -42.49 24.95 -26.59
CA PRO A 348 -42.24 25.64 -27.86
C PRO A 348 -41.48 26.95 -27.60
N GLN A 349 -40.16 26.90 -27.69
CA GLN A 349 -39.26 28.02 -27.38
C GLN A 349 -38.52 28.50 -28.64
N ASN A 350 -37.88 29.68 -28.54
CA ASN A 350 -36.85 30.11 -29.48
C ASN A 350 -35.65 29.17 -29.35
N LEU A 351 -35.72 28.03 -30.05
CA LEU A 351 -34.67 27.01 -30.06
C LEU A 351 -33.79 27.23 -31.28
N GLN A 352 -32.50 27.44 -31.05
CA GLN A 352 -31.51 27.44 -32.11
C GLN A 352 -30.95 26.03 -32.25
N SER A 353 -31.23 25.38 -33.38
CA SER A 353 -30.62 24.09 -33.72
C SER A 353 -29.31 24.31 -34.43
N PHE A 354 -28.29 23.52 -34.09
CA PHE A 354 -26.98 23.58 -34.73
C PHE A 354 -26.34 22.20 -34.78
N THR A 355 -25.33 22.07 -35.64
CA THR A 355 -24.51 20.87 -35.76
C THR A 355 -23.06 21.21 -35.42
N ALA A 356 -22.38 20.27 -34.78
CA ALA A 356 -20.96 20.37 -34.50
C ALA A 356 -20.26 19.05 -34.77
N ASP A 357 -19.15 19.12 -35.51
CA ASP A 357 -18.28 17.98 -35.80
C ASP A 357 -17.03 18.10 -34.93
N ILE A 358 -16.81 17.12 -34.06
CA ILE A 358 -15.78 17.15 -33.01
C ILE A 358 -14.75 16.06 -33.29
N THR A 359 -13.48 16.46 -33.26
CA THR A 359 -12.30 15.60 -33.36
C THR A 359 -11.58 15.61 -32.01
N VAL A 360 -11.35 14.44 -31.45
CA VAL A 360 -10.62 14.27 -30.18
C VAL A 360 -9.13 14.12 -30.45
N LEU A 361 -8.31 14.96 -29.78
CA LEU A 361 -6.86 14.97 -29.90
C LEU A 361 -6.21 14.24 -28.72
N GLU A 362 -6.22 14.86 -27.53
CA GLU A 362 -5.63 14.30 -26.30
C GLU A 362 -6.64 14.10 -25.15
N HIS A 363 -7.94 14.26 -25.41
CA HIS A 363 -8.98 13.97 -24.42
C HIS A 363 -9.24 12.45 -24.32
N ASP A 364 -8.81 11.82 -23.23
CA ASP A 364 -9.02 10.40 -22.94
C ASP A 364 -9.83 10.22 -21.65
N ASP A 365 -11.15 10.22 -21.80
CA ASP A 365 -12.10 10.03 -20.71
C ASP A 365 -13.31 9.17 -21.15
N ARG A 366 -14.02 8.62 -20.16
CA ARG A 366 -15.27 7.87 -20.28
C ARG A 366 -16.50 8.76 -20.38
N PHE A 367 -16.34 10.07 -20.24
CA PHE A 367 -17.39 11.07 -20.44
C PHE A 367 -17.17 11.75 -21.79
N LEU A 368 -18.16 11.71 -22.68
CA LEU A 368 -18.09 12.32 -24.00
C LEU A 368 -18.45 13.81 -23.90
N PRO A 369 -17.56 14.74 -24.29
CA PRO A 369 -17.89 16.15 -24.35
C PRO A 369 -19.03 16.43 -25.34
N VAL A 370 -20.10 17.07 -24.87
CA VAL A 370 -21.29 17.38 -25.67
C VAL A 370 -21.81 18.79 -25.36
N PHE A 371 -22.44 19.42 -26.34
CA PHE A 371 -23.19 20.65 -26.11
C PHE A 371 -24.48 20.38 -25.33
N ALA A 372 -25.04 21.42 -24.71
CA ALA A 372 -26.31 21.33 -24.00
C ALA A 372 -27.45 20.80 -24.90
N SER A 373 -28.29 19.93 -24.33
CA SER A 373 -29.46 19.34 -24.98
C SER A 373 -29.20 18.69 -26.35
N PRO A 374 -28.31 17.67 -26.41
CA PRO A 374 -28.06 16.93 -27.64
C PRO A 374 -29.35 16.25 -28.12
N GLN A 375 -29.63 16.36 -29.41
CA GLN A 375 -30.76 15.71 -30.09
C GLN A 375 -30.34 14.36 -30.64
N THR A 376 -29.22 14.32 -31.37
CA THR A 376 -28.61 13.11 -31.92
C THR A 376 -27.10 13.23 -31.83
N ILE A 377 -26.41 12.12 -31.58
CA ILE A 377 -24.96 12.06 -31.58
C ILE A 377 -24.54 10.83 -32.38
N GLU A 378 -23.71 11.05 -33.40
CA GLU A 378 -23.14 10.01 -34.24
C GLU A 378 -21.71 9.75 -33.78
N VAL A 379 -21.50 8.70 -32.99
CA VAL A 379 -20.22 8.36 -32.36
C VAL A 379 -19.99 6.84 -32.42
N PRO A 380 -18.77 6.36 -32.74
CA PRO A 380 -18.46 4.94 -32.65
C PRO A 380 -18.25 4.50 -31.20
N GLY A 381 -18.71 3.29 -30.86
CA GLY A 381 -18.64 2.72 -29.51
C GLY A 381 -19.99 2.60 -28.82
N ASP A 382 -19.99 2.08 -27.59
CA ASP A 382 -21.17 1.87 -26.74
C ASP A 382 -21.40 3.06 -25.77
N TRP A 383 -21.74 4.20 -26.36
CA TRP A 383 -22.06 5.42 -25.62
C TRP A 383 -23.52 5.44 -25.16
N ARG A 384 -23.74 5.91 -23.94
CA ARG A 384 -25.05 6.02 -23.30
C ARG A 384 -25.33 7.45 -22.85
N PHE A 385 -26.59 7.87 -22.95
CA PHE A 385 -27.04 9.18 -22.51
C PHE A 385 -27.88 9.06 -21.24
N ASP A 386 -27.48 9.76 -20.19
CA ASP A 386 -28.25 9.89 -18.96
C ASP A 386 -29.13 11.15 -19.03
N GLU A 387 -30.45 10.96 -19.10
CA GLU A 387 -31.41 12.07 -19.28
C GLU A 387 -31.48 12.98 -18.06
N ASN A 388 -31.26 12.45 -16.85
CA ASN A 388 -31.34 13.20 -15.60
C ASN A 388 -30.16 14.19 -15.47
N SER A 389 -28.94 13.72 -15.67
CA SER A 389 -27.71 14.53 -15.57
C SER A 389 -27.34 15.24 -16.88
N GLY A 390 -27.89 14.79 -18.02
CA GLY A 390 -27.49 15.26 -19.35
C GLY A 390 -26.09 14.80 -19.75
N THR A 391 -25.54 13.78 -19.08
CA THR A 391 -24.17 13.27 -19.28
C THR A 391 -24.16 12.14 -20.32
N VAL A 392 -23.19 12.16 -21.23
CA VAL A 392 -22.93 11.04 -22.14
C VAL A 392 -21.71 10.27 -21.65
N PHE A 393 -21.87 8.96 -21.43
CA PHE A 393 -20.82 8.13 -20.83
C PHE A 393 -20.70 6.76 -21.49
N SER A 394 -19.52 6.14 -21.39
CA SER A 394 -19.29 4.73 -21.72
C SER A 394 -18.68 4.00 -20.53
N ARG A 395 -18.92 2.69 -20.45
CA ARG A 395 -18.32 1.80 -19.44
C ARG A 395 -17.08 1.10 -19.97
N ASP A 396 -17.04 0.86 -21.28
CA ASP A 396 -16.06 0.03 -21.95
C ASP A 396 -15.17 0.83 -22.92
N ASP A 397 -15.64 1.98 -23.39
CA ASP A 397 -14.93 2.85 -24.34
C ASP A 397 -14.43 4.14 -23.68
N THR A 398 -13.47 4.79 -24.34
CA THR A 398 -13.00 6.13 -24.00
C THR A 398 -13.06 7.05 -25.22
N THR A 399 -12.90 8.35 -24.98
CA THR A 399 -12.92 9.38 -26.03
C THR A 399 -11.66 9.44 -26.88
N ALA A 400 -10.60 8.71 -26.52
CA ALA A 400 -9.31 8.76 -27.20
C ALA A 400 -9.42 8.45 -28.70
N GLY A 401 -9.02 9.43 -29.53
CA GLY A 401 -8.99 9.30 -30.99
C GLY A 401 -10.37 9.19 -31.65
N LEU A 402 -11.43 9.62 -30.97
CA LEU A 402 -12.76 9.66 -31.56
C LEU A 402 -12.97 10.85 -32.48
N GLU A 403 -13.78 10.63 -33.52
CA GLU A 403 -14.43 11.66 -34.32
C GLU A 403 -15.94 11.43 -34.24
N TYR A 404 -16.71 12.46 -33.94
CA TYR A 404 -18.16 12.36 -33.76
C TYR A 404 -18.89 13.64 -34.13
N SER A 405 -20.14 13.49 -34.56
CA SER A 405 -21.01 14.61 -34.92
C SER A 405 -22.17 14.73 -33.93
N ILE A 406 -22.49 15.95 -33.52
CA ILE A 406 -23.60 16.25 -32.64
C ILE A 406 -24.58 17.17 -33.37
N ARG A 407 -25.88 16.84 -33.28
CA ARG A 407 -26.96 17.82 -33.48
C ARG A 407 -27.50 18.22 -32.12
N ALA A 408 -27.46 19.51 -31.78
CA ALA A 408 -27.92 20.02 -30.49
C ALA A 408 -28.95 21.15 -30.66
N GLN A 409 -29.65 21.45 -29.57
CA GLN A 409 -30.58 22.56 -29.49
C GLN A 409 -30.25 23.46 -28.30
N ARG A 410 -30.16 24.76 -28.55
CA ARG A 410 -29.93 25.77 -27.51
C ARG A 410 -31.21 26.58 -27.27
N PRO A 411 -31.69 26.68 -26.02
CA PRO A 411 -32.67 27.70 -25.63
C PRO A 411 -32.03 29.09 -25.68
N ASP A 412 -32.68 30.05 -26.33
CA ASP A 412 -32.33 31.49 -26.27
C ASP A 412 -33.48 32.29 -25.64
N PRO A 413 -33.66 32.21 -24.31
CA PRO A 413 -34.77 32.84 -23.62
C PRO A 413 -34.53 34.34 -23.41
N THR A 414 -35.59 35.13 -23.59
CA THR A 414 -35.57 36.52 -23.15
C THR A 414 -35.71 36.62 -21.63
N THR A 415 -35.13 37.65 -21.03
CA THR A 415 -35.26 37.95 -19.59
C THR A 415 -36.71 38.08 -19.13
N THR A 416 -37.61 38.56 -20.01
CA THR A 416 -39.05 38.66 -19.73
C THR A 416 -39.74 37.29 -19.68
N GLN A 417 -39.29 36.31 -20.45
CA GLN A 417 -39.80 34.94 -20.37
C GLN A 417 -39.32 34.26 -19.09
N LEU A 418 -38.05 34.45 -18.73
CA LEU A 418 -37.46 33.91 -17.51
C LEU A 418 -38.12 34.45 -16.24
N ALA A 419 -38.35 35.77 -16.19
CA ALA A 419 -39.02 36.43 -15.08
C ALA A 419 -40.49 36.00 -14.87
N ARG A 420 -41.11 35.36 -15.86
CA ARG A 420 -42.48 34.83 -15.78
C ARG A 420 -42.55 33.34 -15.48
N ALA A 421 -41.41 32.66 -15.42
CA ALA A 421 -41.37 31.23 -15.15
C ALA A 421 -41.84 30.97 -13.70
N PRO A 422 -42.85 30.11 -13.48
CA PRO A 422 -43.29 29.79 -12.13
C PRO A 422 -42.29 28.85 -11.44
N ASP A 423 -42.36 28.80 -10.11
CA ASP A 423 -41.75 27.72 -9.34
C ASP A 423 -42.31 26.36 -9.80
N LEU A 424 -41.50 25.29 -9.71
CA LEU A 424 -41.98 23.95 -9.99
C LEU A 424 -42.94 23.48 -8.90
N ASP A 425 -43.79 22.51 -9.25
CA ASP A 425 -44.58 21.77 -8.28
C ASP A 425 -43.64 21.13 -7.24
N PRO A 426 -43.88 21.27 -5.93
CA PRO A 426 -43.07 20.63 -4.88
C PRO A 426 -42.91 19.11 -5.04
N ASP A 427 -43.88 18.44 -5.66
CA ASP A 427 -43.85 16.99 -5.90
C ASP A 427 -43.15 16.62 -7.23
N ASN A 428 -42.67 17.61 -8.00
CA ASN A 428 -41.91 17.35 -9.22
C ASN A 428 -40.57 16.67 -8.89
N PRO A 429 -40.21 15.55 -9.55
CA PRO A 429 -38.94 14.86 -9.29
C PRO A 429 -37.70 15.77 -9.43
N VAL A 430 -37.70 16.67 -10.42
CA VAL A 430 -36.60 17.64 -10.60
C VAL A 430 -36.51 18.58 -9.40
N GLN A 431 -37.65 19.02 -8.85
CA GLN A 431 -37.67 19.86 -7.66
C GLN A 431 -37.13 19.10 -6.45
N VAL A 432 -37.61 17.88 -6.20
CA VAL A 432 -37.21 17.07 -5.04
C VAL A 432 -35.73 16.72 -5.08
N ASP A 433 -35.24 16.19 -6.20
CA ASP A 433 -33.90 15.63 -6.29
C ASP A 433 -32.83 16.73 -6.38
N PHE A 434 -33.11 17.81 -7.14
CA PHE A 434 -32.13 18.87 -7.40
C PHE A 434 -32.25 20.08 -6.49
N THR A 435 -33.12 20.06 -5.47
CA THR A 435 -33.03 20.98 -4.31
C THR A 435 -32.63 20.29 -3.01
N ALA A 436 -32.37 18.98 -3.06
CA ALA A 436 -31.95 18.23 -1.89
C ALA A 436 -30.62 18.77 -1.34
N LEU A 437 -30.63 19.07 -0.03
CA LEU A 437 -29.48 19.51 0.75
C LEU A 437 -29.42 18.70 2.07
N PRO A 438 -28.22 18.40 2.58
CA PRO A 438 -28.07 17.68 3.83
C PRO A 438 -28.58 18.54 5.01
N SER A 439 -29.14 17.89 6.03
CA SER A 439 -29.63 18.57 7.24
C SER A 439 -28.55 19.28 8.07
N GLY A 440 -27.27 19.10 7.70
CA GLY A 440 -26.11 19.71 8.35
C GLY A 440 -25.52 20.92 7.62
N LEU A 441 -26.20 21.50 6.63
CA LEU A 441 -25.76 22.75 6.00
C LEU A 441 -25.65 23.87 7.05
N ASP A 442 -24.57 24.65 7.01
CA ASP A 442 -24.36 25.76 7.95
C ASP A 442 -25.51 26.78 7.85
N PRO A 443 -26.18 27.12 8.97
CA PRO A 443 -27.25 28.12 9.00
C PRO A 443 -26.86 29.48 8.42
N ALA A 444 -25.58 29.85 8.43
CA ALA A 444 -25.09 31.10 7.85
C ALA A 444 -25.31 31.15 6.33
N VAL A 445 -25.21 30.02 5.62
CA VAL A 445 -25.46 29.95 4.17
C VAL A 445 -26.93 30.20 3.87
N ALA A 446 -27.84 29.57 4.61
CA ALA A 446 -29.28 29.79 4.45
C ALA A 446 -29.67 31.24 4.75
N ALA A 447 -29.13 31.82 5.83
CA ALA A 447 -29.39 33.23 6.18
C ALA A 447 -28.86 34.21 5.12
N LEU A 448 -27.70 33.93 4.53
CA LEU A 448 -27.16 34.72 3.42
C LEU A 448 -28.09 34.65 2.22
N VAL A 449 -28.51 33.44 1.81
CA VAL A 449 -29.41 33.24 0.67
C VAL A 449 -30.75 33.94 0.88
N ASP A 450 -31.37 33.79 2.05
CA ASP A 450 -32.62 34.48 2.39
C ASP A 450 -32.48 36.00 2.28
N SER A 451 -31.33 36.56 2.68
CA SER A 451 -31.06 37.99 2.59
C SER A 451 -30.94 38.47 1.14
N LEU A 452 -30.27 37.71 0.28
CA LEU A 452 -30.11 38.03 -1.15
C LEU A 452 -31.44 37.96 -1.89
N VAL A 453 -32.22 36.91 -1.62
CA VAL A 453 -33.56 36.72 -2.20
C VAL A 453 -34.52 37.83 -1.75
N ALA A 454 -34.47 38.23 -0.47
CA ALA A 454 -35.30 39.32 0.05
C ALA A 454 -34.94 40.67 -0.59
N GLN A 455 -33.65 40.96 -0.79
CA GLN A 455 -33.18 42.18 -1.46
C GLN A 455 -33.62 42.24 -2.93
N ALA A 456 -33.66 41.09 -3.59
CA ALA A 456 -34.19 40.96 -4.95
C ALA A 456 -35.73 40.99 -5.04
N GLY A 457 -36.43 41.20 -3.91
CA GLY A 457 -37.88 41.32 -3.87
C GLY A 457 -38.65 39.98 -3.81
N GLY A 458 -37.97 38.87 -3.52
CA GLY A 458 -38.60 37.55 -3.36
C GLY A 458 -39.22 37.01 -4.65
N GLY A 459 -38.61 37.33 -5.81
CA GLY A 459 -39.12 36.97 -7.13
C GLY A 459 -39.15 35.46 -7.43
N GLY A 460 -39.43 35.13 -8.68
CA GLY A 460 -39.44 33.76 -9.19
C GLY A 460 -38.05 33.12 -9.21
N PRO A 461 -37.94 31.87 -9.67
CA PRO A 461 -36.69 31.10 -9.63
C PRO A 461 -35.56 31.79 -10.39
N TYR A 462 -35.87 32.49 -11.49
CA TYR A 462 -34.89 33.26 -12.25
C TYR A 462 -34.36 34.46 -11.47
N GLU A 463 -35.22 35.26 -10.83
CA GLU A 463 -34.76 36.42 -10.05
C GLU A 463 -33.88 36.01 -8.87
N ARG A 464 -34.22 34.89 -8.21
CA ARG A 464 -33.39 34.31 -7.15
C ARG A 464 -32.03 33.88 -7.69
N ALA A 465 -31.99 33.23 -8.86
CA ALA A 465 -30.74 32.83 -9.49
C ALA A 465 -29.88 34.03 -9.89
N VAL A 466 -30.45 35.08 -10.48
CA VAL A 466 -29.72 36.30 -10.82
C VAL A 466 -29.19 37.01 -9.58
N ALA A 467 -29.97 37.07 -8.48
CA ALA A 467 -29.52 37.69 -7.24
C ALA A 467 -28.27 36.99 -6.65
N ILE A 468 -28.26 35.66 -6.66
CA ILE A 468 -27.13 34.86 -6.19
C ILE A 468 -25.95 34.99 -7.15
N ASN A 469 -26.20 34.94 -8.47
CA ASN A 469 -25.15 35.12 -9.49
C ASN A 469 -24.45 36.47 -9.30
N ASN A 470 -25.22 37.56 -9.18
CA ASN A 470 -24.70 38.90 -8.99
C ASN A 470 -23.87 39.00 -7.71
N TYR A 471 -24.30 38.38 -6.61
CA TYR A 471 -23.52 38.37 -5.37
C TYR A 471 -22.12 37.76 -5.56
N LEU A 472 -22.02 36.67 -6.33
CA LEU A 472 -20.75 35.98 -6.59
C LEU A 472 -19.89 36.70 -7.64
N THR A 473 -20.50 37.41 -8.60
CA THR A 473 -19.76 38.11 -9.67
C THR A 473 -19.37 39.54 -9.33
N ASP A 474 -20.13 40.22 -8.47
CA ASP A 474 -19.92 41.64 -8.16
C ASP A 474 -18.63 41.84 -7.36
N GLY A 475 -17.71 42.60 -7.95
CA GLY A 475 -16.41 42.90 -7.38
C GLY A 475 -16.44 43.63 -6.05
N GLU A 476 -17.52 44.35 -5.72
CA GLU A 476 -17.69 44.97 -4.41
C GLU A 476 -17.80 43.91 -3.29
N ASN A 477 -18.22 42.70 -3.62
CA ASN A 477 -18.28 41.61 -2.66
C ASN A 477 -16.90 40.99 -2.37
N GLY A 478 -15.85 41.31 -3.14
CA GLY A 478 -14.47 40.92 -2.83
C GLY A 478 -14.10 39.47 -3.21
N PHE A 479 -14.81 38.88 -4.15
CA PHE A 479 -14.49 37.57 -4.74
C PHE A 479 -13.30 37.67 -5.70
N LEU A 480 -12.33 36.76 -5.55
CA LEU A 480 -11.09 36.70 -6.34
C LEU A 480 -10.90 35.31 -6.93
N TYR A 481 -10.42 35.26 -8.17
CA TYR A 481 -10.01 34.02 -8.82
C TYR A 481 -8.59 33.64 -8.38
N SER A 482 -8.39 32.39 -7.96
CA SER A 482 -7.07 31.86 -7.55
C SER A 482 -7.03 30.34 -7.68
N LEU A 483 -6.03 29.83 -8.42
CA LEU A 483 -5.72 28.40 -8.52
C LEU A 483 -4.97 27.86 -7.27
N THR A 484 -4.48 28.75 -6.40
CA THR A 484 -3.91 28.39 -5.10
C THR A 484 -4.95 28.65 -4.01
N THR A 485 -5.54 27.60 -3.46
CA THR A 485 -6.47 27.66 -2.33
C THR A 485 -5.88 26.96 -1.10
N GLU A 486 -6.16 27.47 0.10
CA GLU A 486 -5.83 26.73 1.34
C GLU A 486 -6.69 25.45 1.42
N PRO A 487 -6.13 24.29 1.84
CA PRO A 487 -6.90 23.05 1.94
C PRO A 487 -7.97 23.16 3.03
N GLY A 488 -9.22 22.81 2.72
CA GLY A 488 -10.29 22.64 3.69
C GLY A 488 -10.88 21.22 3.66
N THR A 489 -11.74 20.91 4.62
CA THR A 489 -12.48 19.65 4.72
C THR A 489 -13.90 19.82 4.19
N SER A 490 -14.37 18.85 3.39
CA SER A 490 -15.55 18.87 2.49
C SER A 490 -16.84 19.61 2.90
N SER A 491 -17.23 19.70 4.18
CA SER A 491 -18.42 20.48 4.58
C SER A 491 -18.10 21.92 4.99
N ASP A 492 -16.86 22.20 5.37
CA ASP A 492 -16.35 23.53 5.69
C ASP A 492 -15.92 24.28 4.41
N ASP A 493 -15.71 23.59 3.29
CA ASP A 493 -15.17 24.18 2.05
C ASP A 493 -16.06 25.26 1.42
N LEU A 494 -17.39 25.07 1.46
CA LEU A 494 -18.34 26.09 1.00
C LEU A 494 -18.28 27.35 1.88
N VAL A 495 -18.32 27.15 3.21
CA VAL A 495 -18.30 28.26 4.18
C VAL A 495 -16.95 28.97 4.12
N ASN A 496 -15.86 28.22 4.01
CA ASN A 496 -14.51 28.74 3.82
C ASN A 496 -14.41 29.54 2.53
N PHE A 497 -14.96 29.07 1.41
CA PHE A 497 -14.98 29.83 0.16
C PHE A 497 -15.78 31.13 0.30
N LEU A 498 -16.99 31.09 0.86
CA LEU A 498 -17.82 32.29 1.04
C LEU A 498 -17.18 33.31 2.01
N ASN A 499 -16.38 32.84 2.97
CA ASN A 499 -15.65 33.69 3.92
C ASN A 499 -14.34 34.22 3.34
N ASN A 500 -13.53 33.36 2.72
CA ASN A 500 -12.21 33.69 2.16
C ASN A 500 -12.32 34.42 0.82
N LYS A 501 -13.43 34.20 0.11
CA LYS A 501 -13.79 34.80 -1.19
C LYS A 501 -12.70 34.60 -2.24
N ARG A 502 -12.01 33.47 -2.18
CA ARG A 502 -10.90 33.09 -3.04
C ARG A 502 -11.08 31.65 -3.47
N GLY A 503 -11.13 31.41 -4.77
CA GLY A 503 -11.30 30.08 -5.36
C GLY A 503 -11.14 30.13 -6.87
N TYR A 504 -11.29 29.00 -7.53
CA TYR A 504 -11.38 28.89 -8.98
C TYR A 504 -12.75 28.32 -9.39
N CYS A 505 -12.97 28.05 -10.67
CA CYS A 505 -14.29 27.74 -11.23
C CYS A 505 -15.07 26.67 -10.44
N GLU A 506 -14.40 25.67 -9.86
CA GLU A 506 -15.02 24.64 -9.03
C GLU A 506 -15.74 25.22 -7.80
N GLN A 507 -15.07 26.05 -6.99
CA GLN A 507 -15.68 26.60 -5.76
C GLN A 507 -16.80 27.57 -6.08
N TYR A 508 -16.65 28.37 -7.15
CA TYR A 508 -17.68 29.30 -7.61
C TYR A 508 -18.95 28.55 -8.07
N ALA A 509 -18.79 27.55 -8.94
CA ALA A 509 -19.90 26.73 -9.44
C ALA A 509 -20.57 25.93 -8.30
N ALA A 510 -19.78 25.31 -7.42
CA ALA A 510 -20.28 24.56 -6.28
C ALA A 510 -21.06 25.45 -5.31
N ALA A 511 -20.55 26.64 -4.98
CA ALA A 511 -21.22 27.57 -4.10
C ALA A 511 -22.54 28.09 -4.69
N MET A 512 -22.51 28.48 -5.97
CA MET A 512 -23.71 28.91 -6.69
C MET A 512 -24.78 27.83 -6.68
N ALA A 513 -24.43 26.59 -7.01
CA ALA A 513 -25.39 25.49 -7.02
C ALA A 513 -25.98 25.23 -5.63
N VAL A 514 -25.19 25.24 -4.54
CA VAL A 514 -25.72 25.06 -3.17
C VAL A 514 -26.63 26.22 -2.77
N MET A 515 -26.24 27.47 -3.08
CA MET A 515 -27.04 28.66 -2.78
C MET A 515 -28.37 28.66 -3.55
N LEU A 516 -28.37 28.22 -4.82
CA LEU A 516 -29.59 28.03 -5.62
C LEU A 516 -30.52 26.99 -4.97
N ARG A 517 -29.97 25.83 -4.56
CA ARG A 517 -30.75 24.80 -3.86
C ARG A 517 -31.36 25.32 -2.57
N ALA A 518 -30.61 26.12 -1.81
CA ALA A 518 -31.08 26.75 -0.58
C ALA A 518 -32.20 27.78 -0.85
N ALA A 519 -32.20 28.43 -2.02
CA ALA A 519 -33.26 29.33 -2.49
C ALA A 519 -34.47 28.58 -3.09
N GLY A 520 -34.48 27.25 -3.05
CA GLY A 520 -35.53 26.41 -3.62
C GLY A 520 -35.48 26.31 -5.14
N VAL A 521 -34.38 26.71 -5.78
CA VAL A 521 -34.19 26.59 -7.23
C VAL A 521 -33.43 25.29 -7.54
N PRO A 522 -33.98 24.37 -8.35
CA PRO A 522 -33.30 23.12 -8.67
C PRO A 522 -31.99 23.41 -9.41
N ALA A 523 -30.87 22.89 -8.90
CA ALA A 523 -29.55 23.24 -9.42
C ALA A 523 -28.57 22.07 -9.41
N ARG A 524 -27.56 22.11 -10.28
CA ARG A 524 -26.46 21.14 -10.36
C ARG A 524 -25.16 21.79 -10.79
N VAL A 525 -24.03 21.14 -10.52
CA VAL A 525 -22.71 21.57 -11.02
C VAL A 525 -22.41 20.82 -12.30
N VAL A 526 -21.79 21.48 -13.27
CA VAL A 526 -21.36 20.87 -14.54
C VAL A 526 -19.88 21.13 -14.74
N LEU A 527 -19.17 20.09 -15.14
CA LEU A 527 -17.76 20.13 -15.49
C LEU A 527 -17.62 19.87 -16.99
N GLY A 528 -16.71 20.60 -17.61
CA GLY A 528 -16.48 20.53 -19.05
C GLY A 528 -15.49 21.58 -19.50
N TYR A 529 -15.77 22.22 -20.63
CA TYR A 529 -14.84 23.13 -21.28
C TYR A 529 -15.52 24.40 -21.76
N THR A 530 -14.80 25.52 -21.71
CA THR A 530 -15.10 26.69 -22.53
C THR A 530 -14.87 26.38 -24.01
N PRO A 531 -15.45 27.15 -24.95
CA PRO A 531 -15.33 26.87 -26.38
C PRO A 531 -13.88 26.90 -26.93
N GLY A 532 -12.95 27.49 -26.19
CA GLY A 532 -11.55 27.60 -26.55
C GLY A 532 -11.29 28.74 -27.54
N THR A 533 -10.28 28.57 -28.37
CA THR A 533 -9.84 29.59 -29.33
C THR A 533 -10.33 29.26 -30.73
N PHE A 534 -10.74 30.30 -31.48
CA PHE A 534 -11.22 30.16 -32.85
C PHE A 534 -10.16 30.64 -33.85
N GLU A 535 -9.65 29.71 -34.67
CA GLU A 535 -8.65 30.00 -35.71
C GLU A 535 -8.98 29.22 -36.99
N ASP A 536 -8.84 29.87 -38.16
CA ASP A 536 -9.03 29.26 -39.49
C ASP A 536 -10.36 28.48 -39.69
N GLY A 537 -11.44 28.92 -39.04
CA GLY A 537 -12.76 28.29 -39.16
C GLY A 537 -13.00 27.14 -38.17
N VAL A 538 -12.07 26.90 -37.25
CA VAL A 538 -12.11 25.76 -36.33
C VAL A 538 -11.86 26.22 -34.89
N TRP A 539 -12.61 25.66 -33.96
CA TRP A 539 -12.42 25.85 -32.52
C TRP A 539 -11.44 24.82 -31.97
N THR A 540 -10.48 25.27 -31.17
CA THR A 540 -9.53 24.41 -30.46
C THR A 540 -9.69 24.61 -28.96
N VAL A 541 -10.03 23.51 -28.27
CA VAL A 541 -10.18 23.44 -26.82
C VAL A 541 -8.93 22.85 -26.23
N THR A 542 -8.37 23.51 -25.22
CA THR A 542 -7.13 23.12 -24.54
C THR A 542 -7.39 22.71 -23.08
N THR A 543 -6.35 22.22 -22.39
CA THR A 543 -6.40 21.96 -20.95
C THR A 543 -6.67 23.22 -20.14
N ASP A 544 -6.27 24.39 -20.63
CA ASP A 544 -6.56 25.66 -19.95
C ASP A 544 -8.05 25.97 -19.97
N ASP A 545 -8.79 25.49 -20.98
CA ASP A 545 -10.23 25.70 -21.16
C ASP A 545 -11.10 24.84 -20.24
N ALA A 546 -10.51 23.97 -19.42
CA ALA A 546 -11.24 23.20 -18.42
C ALA A 546 -12.01 24.14 -17.47
N HIS A 547 -13.31 23.90 -17.32
CA HIS A 547 -14.20 24.84 -16.63
C HIS A 547 -15.36 24.16 -15.91
N ALA A 548 -15.86 24.83 -14.88
CA ALA A 548 -17.01 24.41 -14.10
C ALA A 548 -18.03 25.54 -14.01
N TRP A 549 -19.32 25.21 -14.16
CA TRP A 549 -20.43 26.16 -14.03
C TRP A 549 -21.61 25.53 -13.29
N ALA A 550 -22.55 26.35 -12.85
CA ALA A 550 -23.81 25.87 -12.28
C ALA A 550 -24.90 25.87 -13.35
N GLU A 551 -25.85 24.95 -13.26
CA GLU A 551 -27.09 25.03 -14.02
C GLU A 551 -28.28 25.10 -13.07
N ALA A 552 -29.25 25.95 -13.40
CA ALA A 552 -30.53 26.07 -12.72
C ALA A 552 -31.64 25.59 -13.66
N TYR A 553 -32.58 24.80 -13.13
CA TYR A 553 -33.74 24.37 -13.89
C TYR A 553 -34.85 25.43 -13.81
N ILE A 554 -35.23 25.97 -14.97
CA ILE A 554 -36.32 26.95 -15.07
C ILE A 554 -37.53 26.31 -15.74
N SER A 555 -38.69 26.42 -15.10
CA SER A 555 -39.95 25.82 -15.57
C SER A 555 -40.29 26.25 -16.99
N GLY A 556 -40.54 25.28 -17.87
CA GLY A 556 -40.84 25.50 -19.30
C GLY A 556 -39.64 25.90 -20.16
N LEU A 557 -38.43 25.96 -19.60
CA LEU A 557 -37.19 26.31 -20.29
C LEU A 557 -36.10 25.24 -20.15
N GLY A 558 -36.16 24.44 -19.08
CA GLY A 558 -35.19 23.38 -18.81
C GLY A 558 -33.97 23.90 -18.05
N TRP A 559 -32.87 23.16 -18.17
CA TRP A 559 -31.60 23.51 -17.54
C TRP A 559 -30.94 24.69 -18.24
N LEU A 560 -30.71 25.76 -17.49
CA LEU A 560 -30.01 26.95 -17.95
C LEU A 560 -28.73 27.18 -17.15
N PRO A 561 -27.60 27.46 -17.83
CA PRO A 561 -26.31 27.69 -17.22
C PRO A 561 -26.22 29.07 -16.57
N PHE A 562 -25.52 29.12 -15.43
CA PHE A 562 -25.12 30.29 -14.68
C PHE A 562 -23.63 30.12 -14.33
N ASP A 563 -22.79 31.04 -14.80
CA ASP A 563 -21.36 31.01 -14.58
C ASP A 563 -20.91 32.22 -13.75
N PRO A 564 -20.82 32.06 -12.42
CA PRO A 564 -20.40 33.12 -11.51
C PRO A 564 -18.88 33.34 -11.52
N THR A 565 -18.11 32.54 -12.27
CA THR A 565 -16.65 32.61 -12.23
C THR A 565 -16.15 33.90 -12.89
N PRO A 566 -15.31 34.70 -12.23
CA PRO A 566 -14.71 35.89 -12.82
C PRO A 566 -13.53 35.50 -13.73
N ILE A 567 -13.82 34.93 -14.89
CA ILE A 567 -12.83 34.62 -15.94
C ILE A 567 -12.77 35.73 -16.99
N GLY A 568 -11.59 35.94 -17.58
CA GLY A 568 -11.37 36.98 -18.58
C GLY A 568 -12.26 36.86 -19.83
N PRO A 569 -12.53 37.98 -20.54
CA PRO A 569 -13.49 38.04 -21.66
C PRO A 569 -13.12 37.15 -22.85
N GLY A 570 -11.86 36.72 -22.97
CA GLY A 570 -11.43 35.79 -24.04
C GLY A 570 -11.76 34.32 -23.77
N ARG A 571 -12.13 33.96 -22.53
CA ARG A 571 -12.51 32.60 -22.12
C ARG A 571 -13.96 32.50 -21.66
N ALA A 572 -14.53 33.62 -21.23
CA ALA A 572 -15.91 33.74 -20.81
C ALA A 572 -16.90 33.42 -21.94
N VAL A 573 -17.90 32.59 -21.64
CA VAL A 573 -19.13 32.53 -22.43
C VAL A 573 -20.06 33.65 -21.97
N GLU A 574 -20.67 34.38 -22.91
CA GLU A 574 -21.60 35.47 -22.63
C GLU A 574 -23.03 34.94 -22.48
N LEU A 575 -23.62 35.18 -21.29
CA LEU A 575 -24.98 34.76 -20.97
C LEU A 575 -25.91 35.97 -21.01
N SER A 576 -26.65 36.14 -22.10
CA SER A 576 -27.52 37.31 -22.33
C SER A 576 -28.56 37.56 -21.21
N TYR A 577 -28.96 36.49 -20.52
CA TYR A 577 -29.90 36.53 -19.40
C TYR A 577 -29.24 36.56 -18.01
N ALA A 578 -27.91 36.40 -17.91
CA ALA A 578 -27.18 36.44 -16.65
C ALA A 578 -25.81 37.10 -16.86
N PRO A 579 -25.79 38.39 -17.27
CA PRO A 579 -24.52 39.11 -17.47
C PRO A 579 -23.76 39.21 -16.15
N ARG A 580 -22.43 39.10 -16.21
CA ARG A 580 -21.56 39.29 -15.03
C ARG A 580 -21.61 40.76 -14.61
N ALA A 581 -21.81 41.03 -13.32
CA ALA A 581 -21.76 42.39 -12.77
C ALA A 581 -20.29 42.83 -12.69
N ASP A 582 -19.88 43.76 -13.57
CA ASP A 582 -18.56 44.40 -13.69
C ASP A 582 -17.33 43.50 -13.50
N SER A 583 -16.61 43.22 -14.59
CA SER A 583 -15.33 42.50 -14.57
C SER A 583 -14.32 43.21 -13.66
N ILE A 584 -13.98 42.59 -12.53
CA ILE A 584 -12.80 42.95 -11.74
C ILE A 584 -11.57 42.81 -12.64
N PRO A 585 -10.62 43.76 -12.66
CA PRO A 585 -9.37 43.57 -13.37
C PRO A 585 -8.67 42.34 -12.81
N ASP A 586 -8.33 41.38 -13.68
CA ASP A 586 -7.33 40.37 -13.35
C ASP A 586 -6.13 41.07 -12.70
N GLU A 587 -5.78 40.71 -11.47
CA GLU A 587 -4.43 40.96 -10.97
C GLU A 587 -3.50 40.11 -11.84
N GLN A 588 -3.11 40.70 -12.98
CA GLN A 588 -2.12 40.27 -13.95
C GLN A 588 -1.72 38.79 -13.85
N GLU A 589 -2.13 38.01 -14.85
CA GLU A 589 -1.23 37.03 -15.47
C GLU A 589 0.11 37.72 -15.76
N THR A 590 1.00 37.71 -14.77
CA THR A 590 2.40 38.03 -14.97
C THR A 590 3.05 36.74 -15.43
N SER A 591 2.72 36.34 -16.65
CA SER A 591 3.65 35.59 -17.50
C SER A 591 4.75 36.55 -17.95
N ALA A 592 5.56 36.98 -16.98
CA ALA A 592 6.81 37.66 -17.20
C ALA A 592 7.74 37.24 -16.06
N ALA A 593 8.60 36.25 -16.36
CA ALA A 593 9.69 35.87 -15.49
C ALA A 593 10.48 37.12 -15.06
N PRO A 594 10.58 37.45 -13.76
CA PRO A 594 11.39 38.58 -13.33
C PRO A 594 12.86 38.20 -13.44
N SER A 595 13.52 38.75 -14.46
CA SER A 595 14.98 38.95 -14.43
C SER A 595 15.31 39.94 -13.31
N ALA A 596 15.90 39.46 -12.22
CA ALA A 596 16.46 40.30 -11.16
C ALA A 596 17.96 40.03 -10.99
N SER A 597 18.78 41.02 -11.37
CA SER A 597 20.18 41.12 -10.94
C SER A 597 20.28 41.47 -9.44
N PRO A 598 21.36 41.09 -8.75
CA PRO A 598 21.35 40.86 -7.30
C PRO A 598 21.64 42.13 -6.49
N GLY A 599 20.74 42.46 -5.56
CA GLY A 599 20.94 43.45 -4.50
C GLY A 599 20.62 42.84 -3.13
N GLN A 600 21.59 42.92 -2.21
CA GLN A 600 21.73 42.13 -0.98
C GLN A 600 20.97 42.70 0.24
N LEU A 601 20.40 41.81 1.08
CA LEU A 601 20.36 41.75 2.58
C LEU A 601 19.05 41.07 3.09
N PRO A 602 18.97 40.46 4.31
CA PRO A 602 19.69 39.27 4.79
C PRO A 602 18.78 38.19 5.45
N GLY A 603 19.07 36.90 5.19
CA GLY A 603 19.12 35.85 6.22
C GLY A 603 17.86 35.04 6.60
N GLY A 604 17.52 34.01 5.80
CA GLY A 604 16.75 32.83 6.20
C GLY A 604 17.02 31.69 5.20
N PRO A 605 17.18 30.41 5.61
CA PRO A 605 17.71 29.37 4.73
C PRO A 605 16.67 28.91 3.71
N ALA A 606 16.77 29.44 2.49
CA ALA A 606 16.13 28.88 1.30
C ALA A 606 17.08 27.85 0.67
N ALA A 607 16.55 26.68 0.32
CA ALA A 607 17.27 25.68 -0.45
C ALA A 607 17.61 26.26 -1.84
N GLN A 608 18.90 26.27 -2.17
CA GLN A 608 19.39 26.64 -3.49
C GLN A 608 19.16 25.46 -4.44
N PHE A 609 18.37 25.67 -5.49
CA PHE A 609 18.46 24.85 -6.69
C PHE A 609 19.53 25.43 -7.61
N ASP A 610 20.42 24.57 -8.09
CA ASP A 610 21.60 24.91 -8.88
C ASP A 610 21.17 25.27 -10.31
N GLU A 611 21.34 26.52 -10.69
CA GLU A 611 21.01 27.06 -12.01
C GLU A 611 22.17 26.78 -12.97
N SER A 612 22.28 25.53 -13.41
CA SER A 612 23.08 25.19 -14.58
C SER A 612 22.33 24.13 -15.35
N LEU A 613 21.81 24.48 -16.54
CA LEU A 613 21.55 23.65 -17.72
C LEU A 613 20.63 24.44 -18.69
N SER A 614 21.19 25.48 -19.33
CA SER A 614 20.59 26.14 -20.50
C SER A 614 21.33 25.67 -21.75
N ASP A 615 21.00 24.49 -22.27
CA ASP A 615 21.39 24.04 -23.61
C ASP A 615 20.24 23.24 -24.27
N PRO A 616 19.62 23.75 -25.36
CA PRO A 616 18.42 23.16 -25.96
C PRO A 616 18.63 21.82 -26.67
N ASN A 617 19.86 21.30 -26.76
CA ASN A 617 20.17 20.02 -27.40
C ASN A 617 20.28 18.83 -26.43
N THR A 618 19.76 18.96 -25.22
CA THR A 618 19.74 17.86 -24.23
C THR A 618 18.34 17.26 -24.05
N PHE A 619 17.59 17.06 -25.14
CA PHE A 619 16.47 16.10 -25.14
C PHE A 619 17.02 14.67 -25.07
N ASN A 620 17.55 14.31 -23.91
CA ASN A 620 17.96 12.96 -23.59
C ASN A 620 17.07 12.47 -22.45
N ARG A 621 15.97 11.78 -22.75
CA ARG A 621 15.20 10.81 -21.92
C ARG A 621 15.44 10.75 -20.38
N THR A 622 15.51 11.85 -19.64
CA THR A 622 15.86 11.79 -18.21
C THR A 622 14.75 12.18 -17.23
N ALA A 623 13.67 12.83 -17.66
CA ALA A 623 12.58 13.22 -16.75
C ALA A 623 11.57 12.08 -16.44
N VAL A 624 11.55 10.97 -17.19
CA VAL A 624 10.70 9.79 -16.92
C VAL A 624 11.42 8.72 -16.07
N GLN A 625 12.63 9.01 -15.56
CA GLN A 625 13.49 7.98 -15.00
C GLN A 625 14.32 8.39 -13.77
N GLU A 626 13.81 9.25 -12.89
CA GLU A 626 14.32 9.25 -11.50
C GLU A 626 13.59 8.18 -10.69
N GLY A 627 13.96 6.92 -10.93
CA GLY A 627 13.63 5.85 -10.00
C GLY A 627 14.28 6.14 -8.65
N VAL A 628 13.55 5.89 -7.55
CA VAL A 628 14.04 5.99 -6.17
C VAL A 628 15.50 5.53 -6.09
N ASN A 629 16.39 6.42 -5.64
CA ASN A 629 17.82 6.12 -5.58
C ASN A 629 18.07 4.89 -4.68
N TRP A 630 18.37 3.75 -5.30
CA TRP A 630 18.47 2.46 -4.63
C TRP A 630 19.79 2.31 -3.84
N ILE A 631 20.76 3.21 -4.04
CA ILE A 631 22.07 3.14 -3.38
C ILE A 631 21.95 3.28 -1.86
N PRO A 632 21.30 4.32 -1.29
CA PRO A 632 21.09 4.42 0.16
C PRO A 632 20.29 3.23 0.72
N ILE A 633 19.31 2.72 -0.04
CA ILE A 633 18.53 1.53 0.32
C ILE A 633 19.43 0.29 0.44
N ALA A 634 20.29 0.04 -0.55
CA ALA A 634 21.21 -1.09 -0.56
C ALA A 634 22.29 -0.97 0.53
N VAL A 635 22.81 0.25 0.78
CA VAL A 635 23.83 0.51 1.81
C VAL A 635 23.22 0.32 3.21
N GLY A 636 22.06 0.91 3.48
CA GLY A 636 21.37 0.78 4.77
C GLY A 636 20.93 -0.65 5.08
N GLY A 637 20.28 -1.30 4.11
CA GLY A 637 19.90 -2.71 4.20
C GLY A 637 21.11 -3.62 4.38
N GLY A 638 22.18 -3.38 3.62
CA GLY A 638 23.45 -4.10 3.71
C GLY A 638 24.10 -3.97 5.09
N LEU A 639 24.14 -2.77 5.66
CA LEU A 639 24.70 -2.51 6.99
C LEU A 639 23.95 -3.30 8.07
N LEU A 640 22.61 -3.26 8.06
CA LEU A 640 21.78 -4.01 9.02
C LEU A 640 21.97 -5.52 8.88
N LEU A 641 22.10 -6.04 7.65
CA LEU A 641 22.36 -7.46 7.41
C LEU A 641 23.73 -7.90 7.89
N VAL A 642 24.77 -7.08 7.69
CA VAL A 642 26.11 -7.34 8.20
C VAL A 642 26.11 -7.37 9.73
N LEU A 643 25.45 -6.40 10.37
CA LEU A 643 25.29 -6.37 11.83
C LEU A 643 24.55 -7.62 12.34
N ALA A 644 23.45 -8.00 11.71
CA ALA A 644 22.71 -9.23 12.05
C ALA A 644 23.58 -10.49 11.86
N GLY A 645 24.34 -10.57 10.77
CA GLY A 645 25.25 -11.67 10.47
C GLY A 645 26.40 -11.80 11.49
N LEU A 646 26.97 -10.69 11.93
CA LEU A 646 28.04 -10.66 12.94
C LEU A 646 27.57 -11.09 14.33
N ILE A 647 26.33 -10.75 14.69
CA ILE A 647 25.76 -11.07 16.00
C ILE A 647 25.29 -12.54 16.07
N THR A 648 24.85 -13.11 14.95
CA THR A 648 24.22 -14.45 14.89
C THR A 648 25.07 -15.58 15.51
N PRO A 649 26.37 -15.75 15.21
CA PRO A 649 27.20 -16.80 15.82
C PRO A 649 27.30 -16.69 17.34
N ALA A 650 27.35 -15.47 17.89
CA ALA A 650 27.37 -15.21 19.32
C ALA A 650 26.05 -15.59 19.99
N LEU A 651 24.91 -15.28 19.34
CA LEU A 651 23.58 -15.64 19.84
C LEU A 651 23.37 -17.16 19.87
N ILE A 652 23.78 -17.86 18.81
CA ILE A 652 23.73 -19.33 18.75
C ILE A 652 24.57 -19.92 19.89
N ARG A 653 25.77 -19.39 20.13
CA ARG A 653 26.66 -19.86 21.21
C ARG A 653 26.08 -19.62 22.60
N MET A 654 25.43 -18.47 22.81
CA MET A 654 24.74 -18.15 24.04
C MET A 654 23.56 -19.09 24.29
N ARG A 655 22.76 -19.41 23.25
CA ARG A 655 21.66 -20.38 23.33
C ARG A 655 22.15 -21.79 23.65
N THR A 656 23.17 -22.29 22.95
CA THR A 656 23.71 -23.63 23.22
C THR A 656 24.19 -23.73 24.66
N ARG A 657 24.89 -22.72 25.16
CA ARG A 657 25.32 -22.63 26.55
C ARG A 657 24.16 -22.66 27.55
N LEU A 658 23.13 -21.83 27.33
CA LEU A 658 21.95 -21.77 28.22
C LEU A 658 21.15 -23.09 28.22
N SER A 659 21.09 -23.78 27.09
CA SER A 659 20.43 -25.09 27.02
C SER A 659 21.20 -26.16 27.78
N ARG A 660 22.53 -26.19 27.63
CA ARG A 660 23.41 -27.16 28.30
C ARG A 660 23.50 -26.91 29.80
N SER A 661 23.52 -25.65 30.26
CA SER A 661 23.54 -25.35 31.69
C SER A 661 22.33 -25.88 32.45
N ARG A 662 21.17 -26.03 31.78
CA ARG A 662 19.96 -26.63 32.37
C ARG A 662 20.06 -28.15 32.51
N LEU A 663 20.84 -28.81 31.65
CA LEU A 663 21.08 -30.26 31.68
C LEU A 663 22.19 -30.62 32.67
N VAL A 664 23.24 -29.80 32.74
CA VAL A 664 24.39 -29.98 33.64
C VAL A 664 23.97 -29.92 35.12
N GLY A 665 22.92 -29.16 35.47
CA GLY A 665 22.41 -29.04 36.84
C GLY A 665 21.20 -29.92 37.20
N ARG A 666 20.79 -30.89 36.37
CA ARG A 666 19.62 -31.77 36.64
C ARG A 666 19.99 -33.27 36.70
N SER A 667 19.29 -33.99 37.57
CA SER A 667 19.55 -35.33 38.16
C SER A 667 19.66 -36.57 37.25
N ARG A 668 20.01 -36.45 35.96
CA ARG A 668 20.36 -37.63 35.12
C ARG A 668 21.83 -37.57 34.72
N ALA A 669 22.61 -38.53 35.21
CA ALA A 669 24.06 -38.53 35.11
C ALA A 669 24.60 -38.50 33.66
N ALA A 670 23.98 -39.25 32.74
CA ALA A 670 24.50 -39.37 31.36
C ALA A 670 24.25 -38.11 30.49
N PRO A 671 23.03 -37.55 30.37
CA PRO A 671 22.81 -36.32 29.60
C PRO A 671 23.53 -35.10 30.16
N GLY A 672 23.68 -35.02 31.49
CA GLY A 672 24.44 -33.95 32.15
C GLY A 672 25.93 -34.03 31.88
N ALA A 673 26.51 -35.24 31.87
CA ALA A 673 27.92 -35.47 31.53
C ALA A 673 28.24 -35.10 30.07
N HIS A 674 27.43 -35.56 29.12
CA HIS A 674 27.58 -35.19 27.70
C HIS A 674 27.48 -33.68 27.50
N ALA A 675 26.51 -33.02 28.15
CA ALA A 675 26.34 -31.58 28.05
C ALA A 675 27.51 -30.79 28.66
N ALA A 676 28.10 -31.27 29.76
CA ALA A 676 29.27 -30.66 30.39
C ALA A 676 30.53 -30.84 29.54
N TRP A 677 30.74 -32.04 28.99
CA TRP A 677 31.86 -32.34 28.10
C TRP A 677 31.80 -31.54 26.80
N ASP A 678 30.64 -31.49 26.14
CA ASP A 678 30.43 -30.70 24.93
C ASP A 678 30.65 -29.20 25.15
N GLU A 679 30.24 -28.67 26.30
CA GLU A 679 30.45 -27.25 26.65
C GLU A 679 31.93 -26.94 26.92
N LEU A 680 32.66 -27.89 27.51
CA LEU A 680 34.11 -27.78 27.70
C LEU A 680 34.84 -27.79 26.34
N LEU A 681 34.48 -28.72 25.44
CA LEU A 681 35.03 -28.81 24.08
C LEU A 681 34.77 -27.54 23.26
N ASP A 682 33.54 -27.02 23.30
CA ASP A 682 33.19 -25.79 22.59
C ASP A 682 33.92 -24.58 23.18
N THR A 683 34.08 -24.51 24.50
CA THR A 683 34.86 -23.44 25.15
C THR A 683 36.34 -23.51 24.80
N ALA A 684 36.93 -24.71 24.77
CA ALA A 684 38.31 -24.90 24.35
C ALA A 684 38.50 -24.48 22.88
N THR A 685 37.59 -24.91 22.00
CA THR A 685 37.60 -24.57 20.57
C THR A 685 37.45 -23.06 20.33
N ASP A 686 36.56 -22.39 21.07
CA ASP A 686 36.35 -20.94 20.96
C ASP A 686 37.59 -20.14 21.36
N LEU A 687 38.41 -20.68 22.26
CA LEU A 687 39.65 -20.08 22.73
C LEU A 687 40.88 -20.51 21.89
N GLY A 688 40.67 -21.31 20.84
CA GLY A 688 41.72 -21.74 19.91
C GLY A 688 42.40 -23.07 20.25
N LEU A 689 41.93 -23.80 21.26
CA LEU A 689 42.43 -25.11 21.63
C LEU A 689 41.63 -26.21 20.91
N THR A 690 42.21 -26.84 19.89
CA THR A 690 41.54 -27.85 19.07
C THR A 690 41.71 -29.26 19.62
N SER A 691 40.63 -30.05 19.68
CA SER A 691 40.74 -31.50 19.94
C SER A 691 41.29 -32.25 18.73
N ARG A 692 42.10 -33.28 18.97
CA ARG A 692 42.50 -34.22 17.91
C ARG A 692 41.54 -35.41 17.89
N GLN A 693 41.34 -36.02 16.73
CA GLN A 693 40.33 -37.09 16.55
C GLN A 693 40.72 -38.41 17.22
N ASP A 694 41.99 -38.57 17.58
CA ASP A 694 42.61 -39.74 18.21
C ASP A 694 42.66 -39.67 19.74
N GLU A 695 42.17 -38.58 20.35
CA GLU A 695 42.25 -38.38 21.80
C GLU A 695 41.01 -38.89 22.55
N THR A 696 41.23 -39.73 23.56
CA THR A 696 40.19 -40.08 24.53
C THR A 696 39.85 -38.88 25.43
N PRO A 697 38.66 -38.82 26.05
CA PRO A 697 38.31 -37.74 26.97
C PRO A 697 39.36 -37.51 28.06
N ARG A 698 39.91 -38.58 28.63
CA ARG A 698 41.00 -38.51 29.62
C ARG A 698 42.32 -38.02 29.05
N MET A 699 42.69 -38.38 27.82
CA MET A 699 43.88 -37.84 27.14
C MET A 699 43.75 -36.34 26.89
N LEU A 700 42.60 -35.91 26.37
CA LEU A 700 42.33 -34.49 26.11
C LEU A 700 42.30 -33.68 27.41
N ALA A 701 41.68 -34.19 28.47
CA ALA A 701 41.66 -33.54 29.78
C ALA A 701 43.08 -33.33 30.36
N ARG A 702 43.94 -34.36 30.27
CA ARG A 702 45.35 -34.26 30.69
C ARG A 702 46.14 -33.27 29.83
N ARG A 703 45.86 -33.22 28.53
CA ARG A 703 46.51 -32.27 27.62
C ARG A 703 46.07 -30.83 27.92
N LEU A 704 44.77 -30.58 28.06
CA LEU A 704 44.23 -29.26 28.42
C LEU A 704 44.78 -28.77 29.77
N ALA A 705 44.91 -29.65 30.76
CA ALA A 705 45.48 -29.29 32.06
C ALA A 705 46.97 -28.89 31.96
N ARG A 706 47.74 -29.53 31.06
CA ARG A 706 49.15 -29.18 30.80
C ARG A 706 49.28 -27.91 29.97
N ASP A 707 48.60 -27.85 28.83
CA ASP A 707 48.72 -26.77 27.84
C ASP A 707 48.22 -25.43 28.39
N ALA A 708 47.13 -25.44 29.16
CA ALA A 708 46.54 -24.22 29.72
C ALA A 708 47.07 -23.87 31.12
N MET A 709 48.09 -24.58 31.62
CA MET A 709 48.72 -24.41 32.94
C MET A 709 47.70 -24.27 34.08
N PHE A 710 46.80 -25.24 34.20
CA PHE A 710 45.76 -25.20 35.22
C PHE A 710 46.35 -25.31 36.64
N ASP A 711 45.73 -24.60 37.58
CA ASP A 711 45.92 -24.87 39.01
C ASP A 711 45.42 -26.28 39.36
N ALA A 712 45.90 -26.82 40.48
CA ALA A 712 45.56 -28.19 40.90
C ALA A 712 44.04 -28.41 40.98
N GLU A 713 43.28 -27.39 41.38
CA GLU A 713 41.82 -27.42 41.47
C GLU A 713 41.15 -27.52 40.08
N SER A 714 41.56 -26.70 39.10
CA SER A 714 40.96 -26.75 37.75
C SER A 714 41.38 -27.98 36.97
N ALA A 715 42.59 -28.51 37.22
CA ALA A 715 43.03 -29.79 36.66
C ALA A 715 42.16 -30.96 37.16
N VAL A 716 41.78 -30.96 38.44
CA VAL A 716 40.83 -31.92 39.01
C VAL A 716 39.44 -31.73 38.38
N ALA A 717 38.95 -30.49 38.27
CA ALA A 717 37.64 -30.21 37.69
C ALA A 717 37.49 -30.71 36.24
N VAL A 718 38.51 -30.54 35.40
CA VAL A 718 38.50 -31.01 34.01
C VAL A 718 38.56 -32.54 33.93
N ARG A 719 39.36 -33.16 34.82
CA ARG A 719 39.43 -34.62 34.96
C ARG A 719 38.09 -35.21 35.40
N ASP A 720 37.39 -34.56 36.32
CA ASP A 720 36.11 -35.03 36.83
C ASP A 720 35.02 -35.00 35.74
N ILE A 721 35.00 -33.97 34.89
CA ILE A 721 34.11 -33.91 33.72
C ILE A 721 34.45 -35.01 32.71
N ALA A 722 35.75 -35.25 32.44
CA ALA A 722 36.17 -36.32 31.53
C ALA A 722 35.80 -37.72 32.04
N LEU A 723 35.95 -37.97 33.33
CA LEU A 723 35.56 -39.23 33.96
C LEU A 723 34.04 -39.40 33.97
N ALA A 724 33.27 -38.32 34.15
CA ALA A 724 31.83 -38.37 34.04
C ALA A 724 31.39 -38.73 32.61
N GLU A 725 32.04 -38.18 31.58
CA GLU A 725 31.78 -38.51 30.18
C GLU A 725 32.12 -39.96 29.85
N GLU A 726 33.28 -40.46 30.30
CA GLU A 726 33.67 -41.85 30.10
C GLU A 726 32.69 -42.82 30.77
N ARG A 727 32.22 -42.50 31.98
CA ARG A 727 31.19 -43.31 32.65
C ARG A 727 29.86 -43.25 31.93
N ALA A 728 29.44 -42.08 31.45
CA ALA A 728 28.21 -41.94 30.69
C ALA A 728 28.23 -42.75 29.36
N ARG A 729 29.39 -42.89 28.73
CA ARG A 729 29.55 -43.67 27.48
C ARG A 729 29.74 -45.17 27.68
N TYR A 730 30.45 -45.58 28.72
CA TYR A 730 30.96 -46.96 28.83
C TYR A 730 30.49 -47.72 30.09
N ALA A 731 29.86 -47.08 31.07
CA ALA A 731 29.37 -47.78 32.25
C ALA A 731 27.97 -48.41 31.99
N PRO A 732 27.66 -49.56 32.63
CA PRO A 732 26.30 -50.12 32.62
C PRO A 732 25.28 -49.11 33.16
N GLU A 733 24.08 -49.08 32.57
CA GLU A 733 23.03 -48.09 32.85
C GLU A 733 22.64 -48.01 34.34
N SER A 734 22.69 -49.14 35.05
CA SER A 734 22.45 -49.25 36.50
C SER A 734 23.49 -48.51 37.36
N VAL A 735 24.75 -48.47 36.93
CA VAL A 735 25.85 -47.77 37.62
C VAL A 735 25.87 -46.29 37.26
N ALA A 736 25.49 -45.96 36.02
CA ALA A 736 25.39 -44.57 35.56
C ALA A 736 24.29 -43.80 36.30
N LEU A 737 23.15 -44.41 36.60
CA LEU A 737 22.03 -43.77 37.31
C LEU A 737 22.27 -43.57 38.82
N ALA A 738 23.11 -44.37 39.45
CA ALA A 738 23.28 -44.41 40.91
C ALA A 738 24.10 -43.24 41.51
N ARG A 739 24.80 -42.43 40.69
CA ARG A 739 25.60 -41.29 41.16
C ARG A 739 25.31 -40.05 40.31
N SER A 740 24.32 -39.26 40.70
CA SER A 740 24.12 -37.91 40.15
C SER A 740 25.11 -36.93 40.81
N VAL A 741 26.20 -36.60 40.12
CA VAL A 741 27.14 -35.56 40.55
C VAL A 741 26.79 -34.26 39.85
N ASP A 742 26.68 -33.15 40.58
CA ASP A 742 26.53 -31.82 39.98
C ASP A 742 27.84 -31.41 39.30
N LEU A 743 27.82 -31.36 37.97
CA LEU A 743 28.99 -30.99 37.15
C LEU A 743 29.06 -29.47 36.89
N ALA A 744 28.11 -28.67 37.41
CA ALA A 744 28.10 -27.22 37.21
C ALA A 744 29.27 -26.49 37.91
N PRO A 745 29.67 -26.83 39.16
CA PRO A 745 30.86 -26.24 39.78
C PRO A 745 32.17 -26.61 39.04
N PRO A 746 32.46 -27.90 38.73
CA PRO A 746 33.64 -28.27 37.95
C PRO A 746 33.70 -27.57 36.58
N LEU A 747 32.57 -27.49 35.87
CA LEU A 747 32.50 -26.84 34.56
C LEU A 747 32.77 -25.32 34.64
N ARG A 748 32.33 -24.66 35.72
CA ARG A 748 32.63 -23.24 35.96
C ARG A 748 34.12 -23.02 36.23
N SER A 749 34.75 -23.86 37.05
CA SER A 749 36.18 -23.78 37.35
C SER A 749 37.02 -24.02 36.09
N ALA A 750 36.74 -25.09 35.34
CA ALA A 750 37.41 -25.41 34.08
C ALA A 750 37.35 -24.26 33.06
N ARG A 751 36.17 -23.64 32.90
CA ARG A 751 35.99 -22.51 31.97
C ARG A 751 36.69 -21.23 32.42
N ARG A 752 36.74 -20.97 33.73
CA ARG A 752 37.48 -19.82 34.28
C ARG A 752 38.97 -19.99 34.04
N ALA A 753 39.50 -21.19 34.27
CA ALA A 753 40.91 -21.49 34.02
C ALA A 753 41.28 -21.33 32.54
N LEU A 754 40.50 -21.91 31.63
CA LEU A 754 40.65 -21.72 30.18
C LEU A 754 40.60 -20.23 29.78
N GLY A 755 39.68 -19.46 30.38
CA GLY A 755 39.53 -18.04 30.10
C GLY A 755 40.65 -17.16 30.66
N ARG A 756 41.36 -17.58 31.71
CA ARG A 756 42.53 -16.87 32.26
C ARG A 756 43.76 -17.03 31.37
N HIS A 757 43.91 -18.21 30.75
CA HIS A 757 45.02 -18.51 29.84
C HIS A 757 44.90 -17.77 28.49
N ALA A 758 43.69 -17.46 28.04
CA ALA A 758 43.46 -16.80 26.77
C ALA A 758 43.70 -15.28 26.82
N GLY A 759 44.39 -14.75 25.79
CA GLY A 759 44.63 -13.31 25.66
C GLY A 759 43.35 -12.49 25.47
N ARG A 760 43.41 -11.17 25.73
CA ARG A 760 42.25 -10.24 25.60
C ARG A 760 41.57 -10.34 24.23
N ARG A 761 42.35 -10.41 23.14
CA ARG A 761 41.86 -10.57 21.77
C ARG A 761 41.16 -11.91 21.53
N GLN A 762 41.69 -13.01 22.06
CA GLN A 762 41.08 -14.34 21.94
C GLN A 762 39.74 -14.42 22.70
N ARG A 763 39.68 -13.82 23.90
CA ARG A 763 38.44 -13.75 24.70
C ARG A 763 37.36 -12.90 24.02
N LEU A 764 37.74 -11.80 23.38
CA LEU A 764 36.82 -10.96 22.60
C LEU A 764 36.32 -11.72 21.37
N ARG A 765 37.22 -12.35 20.61
CA ARG A 765 36.87 -13.18 19.45
C ARG A 765 35.96 -14.35 19.82
N ALA A 766 36.22 -15.04 20.93
CA ALA A 766 35.38 -16.12 21.44
C ALA A 766 33.96 -15.67 21.82
N ARG A 767 33.78 -14.38 22.16
CA ARG A 767 32.46 -13.80 22.48
C ARG A 767 31.69 -13.37 21.24
N VAL A 768 32.37 -12.72 20.28
CA VAL A 768 31.74 -12.13 19.09
C VAL A 768 31.61 -13.14 17.95
N LEU A 769 32.64 -13.95 17.69
CA LEU A 769 32.69 -14.95 16.61
C LEU A 769 33.24 -16.30 17.14
N PRO A 770 32.45 -17.03 17.95
CA PRO A 770 32.87 -18.31 18.52
C PRO A 770 33.17 -19.34 17.42
N ALA A 771 34.40 -19.86 17.40
CA ALA A 771 34.85 -20.83 16.39
C ALA A 771 34.01 -22.12 16.41
N SER A 772 33.50 -22.52 17.57
CA SER A 772 32.65 -23.70 17.72
C SER A 772 31.33 -23.61 16.94
N THR A 773 30.73 -22.42 16.81
CA THR A 773 29.49 -22.24 16.04
C THR A 773 29.77 -22.06 14.56
N VAL A 774 30.81 -21.29 14.21
CA VAL A 774 31.22 -21.08 12.81
C VAL A 774 31.67 -22.38 12.14
N ASN A 775 32.46 -23.22 12.83
CA ASN A 775 32.92 -24.49 12.28
C ASN A 775 31.79 -25.50 12.08
N ARG A 776 30.69 -25.41 12.84
CA ARG A 776 29.50 -26.27 12.66
C ARG A 776 28.60 -25.81 11.52
N LEU A 777 28.68 -24.54 11.12
CA LEU A 777 27.93 -23.98 10.00
C LEU A 777 28.59 -24.24 8.65
N ARG A 778 29.89 -24.56 8.61
CA ARG A 778 30.58 -24.96 7.37
C ARG A 778 30.08 -26.34 6.90
N PRO A 779 29.47 -26.47 5.72
CA PRO A 779 29.13 -27.78 5.17
C PRO A 779 30.44 -28.57 4.99
N SER A 780 30.51 -29.78 5.54
CA SER A 780 31.70 -30.62 5.43
C SER A 780 31.85 -31.08 3.97
N THR A 781 32.55 -30.29 3.15
CA THR A 781 32.90 -30.63 1.77
C THR A 781 33.85 -31.83 1.65
N ARG A 782 34.24 -32.46 2.77
CA ARG A 782 35.14 -33.63 2.80
C ARG A 782 34.46 -34.99 2.62
N SER A 783 33.13 -35.08 2.56
CA SER A 783 32.43 -36.38 2.42
C SER A 783 32.33 -36.91 0.97
N ALA A 784 32.53 -36.06 -0.04
CA ALA A 784 32.27 -36.43 -1.44
C ALA A 784 33.41 -37.20 -2.16
N ARG A 785 34.62 -37.32 -1.58
CA ARG A 785 35.78 -37.94 -2.28
C ARG A 785 36.06 -39.40 -1.92
N ARG A 786 35.16 -40.10 -1.20
CA ARG A 786 35.40 -41.48 -0.73
C ARG A 786 34.29 -42.47 -1.12
N LYS A 787 33.75 -42.33 -2.34
CA LYS A 787 32.80 -43.30 -2.93
C LYS A 787 33.16 -43.81 -4.33
N SER A 788 34.38 -43.61 -4.80
CA SER A 788 34.87 -44.21 -6.05
C SER A 788 36.15 -45.02 -5.83
N ARG A 789 36.00 -46.22 -5.27
CA ARG A 789 36.92 -47.33 -5.51
C ARG A 789 36.12 -48.63 -5.42
N PRO A 790 35.89 -49.35 -6.53
CA PRO A 790 35.30 -50.68 -6.48
C PRO A 790 36.32 -51.66 -5.87
N PRO A 791 35.87 -52.74 -5.21
CA PRO A 791 36.78 -53.76 -4.71
C PRO A 791 37.35 -54.54 -5.90
N SER A 792 38.66 -54.51 -6.09
CA SER A 792 39.38 -55.48 -6.93
C SER A 792 39.52 -56.78 -6.16
N ARG A 793 39.32 -57.89 -6.89
CA ARG A 793 39.42 -59.30 -6.45
C ARG A 793 40.73 -59.63 -5.73
#